data_AF-A0A966DGI9-F1
#
_entry.id   AF-A0A966DGI9-F1
#
_cell.length_a   1.000
_cell.length_b   1.000
_cell.length_c   1.000
_cell.angle_alpha   90.00
_cell.angle_beta   90.00
_cell.angle_gamma   90.00
#
_symmetry.space_group_name_H-M   'P 1'
#
loop_
_entity.id
_entity.type
_entity.pdbx_description
1 polymer ?
#
loop_
_entity_poly.entity_id
_entity_poly.type
_entity_poly.pdbx_seq_one_letter_code
_entity_poly.pdbx_strand_id
1 'polypeptide(L)'
;MINSITIQSADREYQLLKKELSDLEIKLQSLSDKKNEYLRDIEDFNLQYTLYLGELIENILRLKKDILYKKTQSMNNQESYAETNKIIAQIQEALFRLENTLNILDKSDTRYEETFQLYNELQEELKTYNEQLNSLEDQLYSFDHIENYQSQYDFAKKEYQEYYKEYSQIKDEEQKFSLNETEKLELKSLWKKACKLCHPDIVSDNLKEKAHEIMQLLNEAYSKKDIEKVKSILKDLENSNFFKIISNEIDDLKLIKLKIEEYQNKIKNLQFEIENIKNDETFEIISDKTKWEQYFRDIKLNLTTQKQSLESEVKKLRNEIHEYFDLYLFSKNIVNITSQDKFEQYLESCYSEFENFFQSKDFKELHTDIEIILEIINQNNVIKNNSSKIINSFIILLAQFCEQTDSISLVNNLLKYLPEGSFKLQFEAKLIYITKNNYSDELIKILNLLQDSARIDEYNTKAIKAFLYFFQESLQQFQKTQNEIFAKELINTLIEQKLNFEFLQDNFLVGFFETISDFNIPQSLELVAQHLEQISSKITICNPDTLNIIMESSSYSQALKNLKHPTFETIRNISFHYIHSIGDPQELYDRLQRGEKIIDDENLLYKYLTSFGSKHKQKLDSAFELIIDKIKNKKFDIVDWGCGQATATMSLLDYAKKRNITLEIENITLIEPSALALSRGLLHIDVLKQKSYNIKAINCDFDCLDETQIITLMPTTLHLFSNILDLESFSLGNIFFKKVSNILTDDSIFVCVSPNRNDKLNSRLDHFYNYFNENFDTSLISSRNSDINGHKRYEKIFTVRRASQEISEIQATLTTPHIYQTLIAELDQYKQHISPILDVDNLEMAMQNDPEYIIFKVRKVADSLTTKIYARYESNLESISFSDKIRYLSYQNKVLTKTMKNYLQTIRTIGNVGVHEERSDFNTQQYDAHMMLFALISLVKELCERKFI
;
A
#
# COMPACT_ATOMS: atom_id res chain seq x y z
N MET A 1 39.43 67.85 64.93
CA MET A 1 40.11 67.65 63.64
C MET A 1 40.36 66.18 63.31
N ILE A 2 40.65 65.30 64.26
CA ILE A 2 40.89 63.87 63.95
C ILE A 2 39.60 63.15 63.50
N ASN A 3 38.46 63.33 64.19
CA ASN A 3 37.18 62.73 63.76
C ASN A 3 36.63 63.22 62.41
N SER A 4 36.96 64.43 61.96
CA SER A 4 36.50 64.95 60.66
C SER A 4 37.31 64.40 59.48
N ILE A 5 38.57 64.02 59.71
CA ILE A 5 39.46 63.45 58.68
C ILE A 5 39.13 61.96 58.46
N THR A 6 38.80 61.22 59.52
CA THR A 6 38.42 59.80 59.43
C THR A 6 37.05 59.58 58.76
N ILE A 7 36.10 60.50 58.95
CA ILE A 7 34.79 60.45 58.28
C ILE A 7 34.93 60.78 56.78
N GLN A 8 35.78 61.75 56.41
CA GLN A 8 36.07 62.07 55.01
C GLN A 8 36.81 60.95 54.25
N SER A 9 37.67 60.17 54.91
CA SER A 9 38.37 59.05 54.27
C SER A 9 37.45 57.84 54.06
N ALA A 10 36.56 57.54 55.01
CA ALA A 10 35.60 56.44 54.91
C ALA A 10 34.52 56.70 53.85
N ASP A 11 34.04 57.94 53.72
CA ASP A 11 33.07 58.34 52.70
C ASP A 11 33.69 58.27 51.28
N ARG A 12 34.98 58.63 51.15
CA ARG A 12 35.73 58.50 49.89
C ARG A 12 36.00 57.05 49.51
N GLU A 13 36.32 56.17 50.47
CA GLU A 13 36.47 54.73 50.25
C GLU A 13 35.14 54.08 49.83
N TYR A 14 34.05 54.45 50.50
CA TYR A 14 32.71 53.99 50.16
C TYR A 14 32.30 54.39 48.73
N GLN A 15 32.50 55.64 48.33
CA GLN A 15 32.21 56.10 46.96
C GLN A 15 33.05 55.38 45.89
N LEU A 16 34.33 55.10 46.18
CA LEU A 16 35.21 54.36 45.27
C LEU A 16 34.77 52.91 45.10
N LEU A 17 34.42 52.22 46.19
CA LEU A 17 33.94 50.84 46.14
C LEU A 17 32.56 50.72 45.48
N LYS A 18 31.65 51.69 45.67
CA LYS A 18 30.37 51.74 44.95
C LYS A 18 30.58 51.88 43.44
N LYS A 19 31.55 52.70 43.03
CA LYS A 19 31.90 52.84 41.62
C LYS A 19 32.51 51.54 41.05
N GLU A 20 33.42 50.91 41.79
CA GLU A 20 34.00 49.62 41.39
C GLU A 20 32.94 48.52 41.24
N LEU A 21 31.99 48.43 42.19
CA LEU A 21 30.88 47.49 42.10
C LEU A 21 30.03 47.73 40.83
N SER A 22 29.71 48.99 40.53
CA SER A 22 28.96 49.36 39.32
C SER A 22 29.74 49.04 38.02
N ASP A 23 31.05 49.29 37.99
CA ASP A 23 31.91 48.96 36.85
C ASP A 23 31.97 47.43 36.63
N LEU A 24 32.00 46.64 37.71
CA LEU A 24 31.95 45.18 37.66
C LEU A 24 30.58 44.65 37.20
N GLU A 25 29.46 45.26 37.62
CA GLU A 25 28.11 44.93 37.13
C GLU A 25 28.02 45.14 35.61
N ILE A 26 28.51 46.26 35.09
CA ILE A 26 28.54 46.56 33.65
C ILE A 26 29.39 45.52 32.91
N LYS A 27 30.56 45.18 33.46
CA LYS A 27 31.45 44.19 32.86
C LYS A 27 30.82 42.79 32.83
N LEU A 28 30.20 42.36 33.93
CA LEU A 28 29.50 41.08 34.03
C LEU A 28 28.37 40.99 33.00
N GLN A 29 27.55 42.05 32.87
CA GLN A 29 26.51 42.13 31.86
C GLN A 29 27.07 42.01 30.44
N SER A 30 28.14 42.74 30.13
CA SER A 30 28.75 42.72 28.78
C SER A 30 29.30 41.34 28.40
N LEU A 31 29.84 40.58 29.36
CA LEU A 31 30.34 39.23 29.14
C LEU A 31 29.19 38.22 28.99
N SER A 32 28.16 38.34 29.81
CA SER A 32 26.93 37.53 29.70
C SER A 32 26.28 37.72 28.31
N ASP A 33 26.12 38.96 27.86
CA ASP A 33 25.59 39.30 26.54
C ASP A 33 26.41 38.65 25.41
N LYS A 34 27.73 38.68 25.55
CA LYS A 34 28.67 38.12 24.57
C LYS A 34 28.61 36.59 24.51
N LYS A 35 28.54 35.91 25.66
CA LYS A 35 28.35 34.46 25.71
C LYS A 35 27.03 34.06 25.04
N ASN A 36 25.95 34.77 25.35
CA ASN A 36 24.63 34.52 24.75
C ASN A 36 24.60 34.81 23.24
N GLU A 37 25.40 35.75 22.73
CA GLU A 37 25.56 35.96 21.29
C GLU A 37 26.21 34.73 20.62
N TYR A 38 27.27 34.17 21.21
CA TYR A 38 27.92 32.98 20.65
C TYR A 38 27.05 31.73 20.68
N LEU A 39 26.32 31.49 21.77
CA LEU A 39 25.36 30.37 21.83
C LEU A 39 24.29 30.47 20.75
N ARG A 40 23.85 31.69 20.42
CA ARG A 40 22.87 31.93 19.35
C ARG A 40 23.45 31.69 17.96
N ASP A 41 24.70 32.10 17.72
CA ASP A 41 25.35 31.83 16.44
C ASP A 41 25.48 30.31 16.21
N ILE A 42 25.72 29.53 17.27
CA ILE A 42 25.74 28.06 17.24
C ILE A 42 24.33 27.49 16.95
N GLU A 43 23.29 27.97 17.64
CA GLU A 43 21.91 27.54 17.39
C GLU A 43 21.45 27.86 15.97
N ASP A 44 21.73 29.06 15.46
CA ASP A 44 21.41 29.50 14.09
C ASP A 44 22.14 28.63 13.06
N PHE A 45 23.41 28.33 13.30
CA PHE A 45 24.18 27.42 12.45
C PHE A 45 23.57 26.02 12.41
N ASN A 46 23.23 25.43 13.57
CA ASN A 46 22.62 24.10 13.66
C ASN A 46 21.25 24.04 13.00
N LEU A 47 20.44 25.09 13.13
CA LEU A 47 19.16 25.21 12.44
C LEU A 47 19.37 25.22 10.92
N GLN A 48 20.25 26.10 10.41
CA GLN A 48 20.51 26.19 8.98
C GLN A 48 21.15 24.90 8.42
N TYR A 49 22.02 24.24 9.19
CA TYR A 49 22.58 22.94 8.85
C TYR A 49 21.47 21.89 8.66
N THR A 50 20.57 21.79 9.64
CA THR A 50 19.45 20.86 9.63
C THR A 50 18.49 21.13 8.45
N LEU A 51 18.20 22.39 8.16
CA LEU A 51 17.31 22.75 7.04
C LEU A 51 17.94 22.48 5.67
N TYR A 52 19.25 22.75 5.53
CA TYR A 52 19.94 22.63 4.26
C TYR A 52 20.33 21.18 3.91
N LEU A 53 20.63 20.36 4.92
CA LEU A 53 21.14 18.99 4.77
C LEU A 53 20.19 17.91 5.28
N GLY A 54 19.17 18.27 6.06
CA GLY A 54 18.39 17.29 6.83
C GLY A 54 17.65 16.27 5.97
N GLU A 55 17.02 16.70 4.88
CA GLU A 55 16.38 15.79 3.92
C GLU A 55 17.38 14.79 3.32
N LEU A 56 18.62 15.22 3.07
CA LEU A 56 19.65 14.36 2.49
C LEU A 56 20.15 13.34 3.50
N ILE A 57 20.35 13.77 4.75
CA ILE A 57 20.76 12.90 5.87
C ILE A 57 19.67 11.87 6.17
N GLU A 58 18.41 12.30 6.25
CA GLU A 58 17.25 11.43 6.45
C GLU A 58 17.19 10.32 5.39
N ASN A 59 17.36 10.68 4.12
CA ASN A 59 17.38 9.72 3.02
C ASN A 59 18.51 8.69 3.15
N ILE A 60 19.71 9.12 3.56
CA ILE A 60 20.87 8.22 3.75
C ILE A 60 20.62 7.26 4.91
N LEU A 61 20.09 7.74 6.04
CA LEU A 61 19.76 6.91 7.19
C LEU A 61 18.69 5.88 6.84
N ARG A 62 17.66 6.27 6.07
CA ARG A 62 16.65 5.34 5.56
C ARG A 62 17.26 4.25 4.68
N LEU A 63 18.07 4.63 3.69
CA LEU A 63 18.72 3.67 2.78
C LEU A 63 19.60 2.67 3.55
N LYS A 64 20.36 3.12 4.54
CA LYS A 64 21.16 2.24 5.42
C LYS A 64 20.28 1.26 6.20
N LYS A 65 19.20 1.75 6.80
CA LYS A 65 18.21 0.92 7.51
C LYS A 65 17.64 -0.16 6.58
N ASP A 66 17.22 0.21 5.38
CA ASP A 66 16.60 -0.71 4.41
C ASP A 66 17.59 -1.77 3.89
N ILE A 67 18.86 -1.39 3.62
CA ILE A 67 19.92 -2.32 3.22
C ILE A 67 20.19 -3.34 4.32
N LEU A 68 20.36 -2.87 5.57
CA LEU A 68 20.64 -3.76 6.69
C LEU A 68 19.48 -4.70 6.98
N TYR A 69 18.24 -4.22 6.87
CA TYR A 69 17.06 -5.07 6.96
C TYR A 69 17.10 -6.23 5.96
N LYS A 70 17.40 -5.93 4.69
CA LYS A 70 17.49 -6.93 3.63
C LYS A 70 18.62 -7.95 3.88
N LYS A 71 19.78 -7.49 4.36
CA LYS A 71 20.89 -8.38 4.72
C LYS A 71 20.53 -9.33 5.87
N THR A 72 19.82 -8.84 6.89
CA THR A 72 19.31 -9.66 8.00
C THR A 72 18.31 -10.72 7.52
N GLN A 73 17.37 -10.35 6.64
CA GLN A 73 16.39 -11.29 6.09
C GLN A 73 17.07 -12.40 5.27
N SER A 74 18.05 -12.06 4.43
CA SER A 74 18.81 -13.05 3.68
C SER A 74 19.60 -14.02 4.58
N MET A 75 20.11 -13.54 5.72
CA MET A 75 20.85 -14.38 6.66
C MET A 75 19.92 -15.37 7.39
N ASN A 76 18.77 -14.91 7.87
CA ASN A 76 17.77 -15.78 8.49
C ASN A 76 17.29 -16.85 7.51
N ASN A 77 17.05 -16.47 6.25
CA ASN A 77 16.68 -17.41 5.20
C ASN A 77 17.79 -18.42 4.88
N GLN A 78 19.08 -18.02 4.93
CA GLN A 78 20.22 -18.93 4.76
C GLN A 78 20.37 -19.93 5.92
N GLU A 79 20.20 -19.48 7.16
CA GLU A 79 20.23 -20.38 8.34
C GLU A 79 19.05 -21.36 8.31
N SER A 80 17.84 -20.87 8.05
CA SER A 80 16.66 -21.72 7.89
C SER A 80 16.81 -22.69 6.71
N TYR A 81 17.38 -22.27 5.58
CA TYR A 81 17.64 -23.16 4.44
C TYR A 81 18.66 -24.26 4.77
N ALA A 82 19.72 -23.94 5.51
CA ALA A 82 20.71 -24.92 5.95
C ALA A 82 20.13 -25.92 6.97
N GLU A 83 19.27 -25.44 7.88
CA GLU A 83 18.60 -26.28 8.87
C GLU A 83 17.54 -27.18 8.22
N THR A 84 16.71 -26.64 7.34
CA THR A 84 15.71 -27.39 6.56
C THR A 84 16.38 -28.46 5.68
N ASN A 85 17.49 -28.14 5.00
CA ASN A 85 18.27 -29.14 4.25
C ASN A 85 18.78 -30.29 5.12
N LYS A 86 19.21 -29.98 6.36
CA LYS A 86 19.67 -31.00 7.30
C LYS A 86 18.55 -31.90 7.79
N ILE A 87 17.36 -31.34 8.04
CA ILE A 87 16.15 -32.09 8.42
C ILE A 87 15.72 -33.00 7.26
N ILE A 88 15.67 -32.49 6.04
CA ILE A 88 15.34 -33.27 4.83
C ILE A 88 16.28 -34.47 4.68
N ALA A 89 17.59 -34.27 4.83
CA ALA A 89 18.57 -35.36 4.75
C ALA A 89 18.33 -36.44 5.82
N GLN A 90 17.93 -36.06 7.03
CA GLN A 90 17.61 -37.00 8.11
C GLN A 90 16.33 -37.80 7.82
N ILE A 91 15.29 -37.14 7.31
CA ILE A 91 14.03 -37.79 6.94
C ILE A 91 14.24 -38.77 5.78
N GLN A 92 15.01 -38.38 4.75
CA GLN A 92 15.35 -39.27 3.63
C GLN A 92 16.12 -40.52 4.09
N GLU A 93 17.05 -40.38 5.04
CA GLU A 93 17.76 -41.52 5.61
C GLU A 93 16.82 -42.45 6.40
N ALA A 94 15.88 -41.89 7.15
CA ALA A 94 14.87 -42.66 7.88
C ALA A 94 13.93 -43.42 6.94
N LEU A 95 13.43 -42.77 5.88
CA LEU A 95 12.59 -43.39 4.85
C LEU A 95 13.30 -44.56 4.16
N PHE A 96 14.58 -44.40 3.83
CA PHE A 96 15.39 -45.48 3.25
C PHE A 96 15.49 -46.70 4.18
N ARG A 97 15.63 -46.49 5.50
CA ARG A 97 15.67 -47.58 6.48
C ARG A 97 14.31 -48.28 6.61
N LEU A 98 13.22 -47.51 6.62
CA LEU A 98 11.86 -48.03 6.71
C LEU A 98 11.47 -48.81 5.45
N GLU A 99 11.83 -48.33 4.26
CA GLU A 99 11.60 -49.02 2.98
C GLU A 99 12.32 -50.37 2.92
N ASN A 100 13.59 -50.41 3.34
CA ASN A 100 14.34 -51.66 3.46
C ASN A 100 13.69 -52.64 4.46
N THR A 101 13.13 -52.13 5.56
CA THR A 101 12.43 -52.95 6.56
C THR A 101 11.12 -53.50 6.01
N LEU A 102 10.33 -52.68 5.31
CA LEU A 102 9.09 -53.08 4.65
C LEU A 102 9.32 -54.13 3.56
N ASN A 103 10.44 -54.08 2.85
CA ASN A 103 10.80 -55.07 1.84
C ASN A 103 11.17 -56.45 2.43
N ILE A 104 11.50 -56.51 3.73
CA ILE A 104 11.86 -57.75 4.43
C ILE A 104 10.66 -58.33 5.21
N LEU A 105 9.74 -57.47 5.66
CA LEU A 105 8.56 -57.88 6.42
C LEU A 105 7.48 -58.50 5.52
N ASP A 106 6.84 -59.58 6.00
CA ASP A 106 5.66 -60.14 5.35
C ASP A 106 4.44 -59.24 5.59
N LYS A 107 3.54 -59.12 4.62
CA LYS A 107 2.34 -58.25 4.71
C LYS A 107 1.36 -58.67 5.80
N SER A 108 1.45 -59.91 6.29
CA SER A 108 0.67 -60.38 7.44
C SER A 108 1.36 -60.13 8.80
N ASP A 109 2.59 -59.60 8.82
CA ASP A 109 3.28 -59.23 10.05
C ASP A 109 2.64 -57.97 10.63
N THR A 110 2.30 -58.00 11.92
CA THR A 110 1.64 -56.87 12.60
C THR A 110 2.48 -55.60 12.58
N ARG A 111 3.81 -55.72 12.45
CA ARG A 111 4.73 -54.57 12.35
C ARG A 111 4.76 -53.97 10.95
N TYR A 112 4.26 -54.66 9.93
CA TYR A 112 4.23 -54.16 8.56
C TYR A 112 3.30 -52.95 8.45
N GLU A 113 2.08 -53.03 9.00
CA GLU A 113 1.13 -51.90 9.00
C GLU A 113 1.70 -50.69 9.76
N GLU A 114 2.28 -50.90 10.95
CA GLU A 114 2.88 -49.83 11.75
C GLU A 114 4.09 -49.17 11.04
N THR A 115 4.95 -49.99 10.41
CA THR A 115 6.13 -49.49 9.66
C THR A 115 5.69 -48.77 8.38
N PHE A 116 4.63 -49.24 7.72
CA PHE A 116 4.09 -48.65 6.50
C PHE A 116 3.39 -47.32 6.80
N GLN A 117 2.68 -47.23 7.93
CA GLN A 117 2.08 -46.00 8.39
C GLN A 117 3.16 -44.94 8.70
N LEU A 118 4.19 -45.30 9.46
CA LEU A 118 5.30 -44.38 9.77
C LEU A 118 6.08 -43.96 8.51
N TYR A 119 6.21 -44.84 7.53
CA TYR A 119 6.79 -44.51 6.22
C TYR A 119 5.97 -43.45 5.48
N ASN A 120 4.64 -43.58 5.44
CA ASN A 120 3.77 -42.60 4.79
C ASN A 120 3.76 -41.26 5.54
N GLU A 121 3.75 -41.27 6.88
CA GLU A 121 3.81 -40.06 7.71
C GLU A 121 5.11 -39.28 7.46
N LEU A 122 6.26 -39.96 7.40
CA LEU A 122 7.54 -39.33 7.08
C LEU A 122 7.65 -38.88 5.62
N GLN A 123 6.92 -39.50 4.68
CA GLN A 123 6.84 -39.02 3.29
C GLN A 123 6.07 -37.69 3.18
N GLU A 124 4.97 -37.53 3.92
CA GLU A 124 4.23 -36.27 4.01
C GLU A 124 5.04 -35.17 4.71
N GLU A 125 5.78 -35.54 5.76
CA GLU A 125 6.69 -34.61 6.45
C GLU A 125 7.84 -34.16 5.53
N LEU A 126 8.44 -35.10 4.78
CA LEU A 126 9.45 -34.79 3.75
C LEU A 126 8.92 -33.85 2.68
N LYS A 127 7.68 -34.04 2.24
CA LYS A 127 7.02 -33.17 1.26
C LYS A 127 6.88 -31.75 1.80
N THR A 128 6.41 -31.60 3.03
CA THR A 128 6.26 -30.31 3.72
C THR A 128 7.60 -29.56 3.81
N TYR A 129 8.67 -30.24 4.24
CA TYR A 129 9.98 -29.60 4.33
C TYR A 129 10.60 -29.28 2.97
N ASN A 130 10.37 -30.09 1.92
CA ASN A 130 10.82 -29.75 0.56
C ASN A 130 10.07 -28.53 -0.01
N GLU A 131 8.78 -28.37 0.28
CA GLU A 131 8.01 -27.18 -0.09
C GLU A 131 8.55 -25.94 0.64
N GLN A 132 8.86 -26.06 1.94
CA GLN A 132 9.54 -25.00 2.70
C GLN A 132 10.93 -24.70 2.13
N LEU A 133 11.69 -25.71 1.72
CA LEU A 133 13.02 -25.56 1.13
C LEU A 133 12.96 -24.81 -0.21
N ASN A 134 12.03 -25.18 -1.10
CA ASN A 134 11.84 -24.50 -2.38
C ASN A 134 11.43 -23.03 -2.18
N SER A 135 10.53 -22.76 -1.23
CA SER A 135 10.15 -21.39 -0.89
C SER A 135 11.31 -20.56 -0.32
N LEU A 136 12.24 -21.19 0.41
CA LEU A 136 13.44 -20.55 0.92
C LEU A 136 14.48 -20.36 -0.20
N GLU A 137 14.60 -21.32 -1.12
CA GLU A 137 15.52 -21.29 -2.27
C GLU A 137 15.23 -20.09 -3.19
N ASP A 138 13.95 -19.80 -3.44
CA ASP A 138 13.50 -18.61 -4.18
C ASP A 138 13.86 -17.28 -3.49
N GLN A 139 14.25 -17.31 -2.20
CA GLN A 139 14.53 -16.14 -1.37
C GLN A 139 16.01 -16.01 -0.96
N LEU A 140 16.89 -16.91 -1.42
CA LEU A 140 18.31 -16.95 -1.06
C LEU A 140 19.18 -16.09 -1.99
N TYR A 141 19.88 -15.11 -1.42
CA TYR A 141 20.90 -14.33 -2.12
C TYR A 141 22.29 -14.97 -1.97
N SER A 142 23.17 -14.81 -2.97
CA SER A 142 24.60 -15.13 -2.83
C SER A 142 25.35 -13.98 -2.13
N PHE A 143 25.56 -14.08 -0.83
CA PHE A 143 26.45 -13.18 -0.09
C PHE A 143 27.75 -13.92 0.29
N ASP A 144 28.89 -13.35 -0.11
CA ASP A 144 30.18 -13.72 0.43
C ASP A 144 30.34 -13.06 1.81
N HIS A 145 30.44 -13.88 2.86
CA HIS A 145 30.64 -13.57 4.29
C HIS A 145 29.38 -13.32 5.14
N ILE A 146 29.18 -14.21 6.12
CA ILE A 146 28.14 -14.15 7.15
C ILE A 146 28.67 -13.31 8.33
N GLU A 147 28.25 -12.05 8.42
CA GLU A 147 28.31 -11.26 9.66
C GLU A 147 26.88 -11.08 10.22
N ASN A 148 26.73 -11.07 11.54
CA ASN A 148 25.42 -10.86 12.18
C ASN A 148 24.98 -9.39 12.03
N TYR A 149 24.05 -9.14 11.10
CA TYR A 149 23.55 -7.79 10.78
C TYR A 149 22.36 -7.32 11.63
N GLN A 150 21.77 -8.18 12.47
CA GLN A 150 20.59 -7.84 13.29
C GLN A 150 20.85 -6.63 14.19
N SER A 151 21.97 -6.65 14.94
CA SER A 151 22.35 -5.55 15.82
C SER A 151 22.62 -4.24 15.07
N GLN A 152 23.12 -4.33 13.83
CA GLN A 152 23.39 -3.16 12.99
C GLN A 152 22.07 -2.58 12.44
N TYR A 153 21.12 -3.43 12.06
CA TYR A 153 19.79 -3.02 11.64
C TYR A 153 19.03 -2.31 12.78
N ASP A 154 19.02 -2.89 13.98
CA ASP A 154 18.33 -2.30 15.13
C ASP A 154 18.91 -0.91 15.49
N PHE A 155 20.23 -0.77 15.39
CA PHE A 155 20.90 0.52 15.55
C PHE A 155 20.49 1.52 14.46
N ALA A 156 20.57 1.13 13.18
CA ALA A 156 20.22 2.00 12.06
C ALA A 156 18.73 2.42 12.07
N LYS A 157 17.84 1.51 12.51
CA LYS A 157 16.41 1.79 12.68
C LYS A 157 16.18 2.85 13.75
N LYS A 158 16.84 2.72 14.91
CA LYS A 158 16.74 3.69 16.00
C LYS A 158 17.28 5.06 15.59
N GLU A 159 18.45 5.09 14.95
CA GLU A 159 19.08 6.32 14.45
C GLU A 159 18.18 7.07 13.45
N TYR A 160 17.58 6.34 12.50
CA TYR A 160 16.61 6.92 11.56
C TYR A 160 15.38 7.51 12.27
N GLN A 161 14.80 6.79 13.23
CA GLN A 161 13.59 7.23 13.94
C GLN A 161 13.82 8.47 14.80
N GLU A 162 14.93 8.51 15.55
CA GLU A 162 15.31 9.65 16.38
C GLU A 162 15.53 10.89 15.49
N TYR A 163 16.29 10.72 14.41
CA TYR A 163 16.58 11.81 13.46
C TYR A 163 15.31 12.36 12.77
N TYR A 164 14.44 11.47 12.28
CA TYR A 164 13.21 11.86 11.59
C TYR A 164 12.30 12.71 12.48
N LYS A 165 12.18 12.33 13.76
CA LYS A 165 11.36 13.04 14.73
C LYS A 165 11.90 14.44 15.01
N GLU A 166 13.21 14.55 15.27
CA GLU A 166 13.87 15.84 15.51
C GLU A 166 13.80 16.76 14.29
N TYR A 167 14.09 16.23 13.10
CA TYR A 167 14.04 16.98 11.85
C TYR A 167 12.63 17.50 11.53
N SER A 168 11.60 16.67 11.71
CA SER A 168 10.21 17.06 11.46
C SER A 168 9.75 18.18 12.39
N GLN A 169 10.09 18.10 13.69
CA GLN A 169 9.77 19.14 14.66
C GLN A 169 10.38 20.50 14.27
N ILE A 170 11.64 20.49 13.85
CA ILE A 170 12.35 21.71 13.43
C ILE A 170 11.71 22.33 12.17
N LYS A 171 11.31 21.50 11.20
CA LYS A 171 10.68 21.95 9.96
C LYS A 171 9.30 22.58 10.20
N ASP A 172 8.51 22.01 11.11
CA ASP A 172 7.19 22.53 11.49
C ASP A 172 7.28 23.86 12.27
N GLU A 173 8.30 24.01 13.12
CA GLU A 173 8.55 25.23 13.87
C GLU A 173 9.00 26.39 12.97
N GLU A 174 9.80 26.12 11.94
CA GLU A 174 10.25 27.16 11.00
C GLU A 174 9.09 27.72 10.15
N GLN A 175 8.16 26.88 9.70
CA GLN A 175 7.01 27.31 8.90
C GLN A 175 6.04 28.24 9.68
N LYS A 176 6.04 28.19 11.02
CA LYS A 176 5.15 29.02 11.84
C LYS A 176 5.67 30.44 12.10
N PHE A 177 6.98 30.69 12.02
CA PHE A 177 7.58 31.94 12.49
C PHE A 177 8.68 32.49 11.55
N SER A 178 8.38 32.67 10.26
CA SER A 178 9.32 33.30 9.31
C SER A 178 9.38 34.83 9.50
N LEU A 179 10.40 35.33 10.20
CA LEU A 179 10.67 36.77 10.33
C LEU A 179 11.56 37.30 9.19
N ASN A 180 11.27 38.51 8.70
CA ASN A 180 12.13 39.21 7.75
C ASN A 180 13.37 39.85 8.43
N GLU A 181 14.38 40.27 7.65
CA GLU A 181 15.64 40.83 8.20
C GLU A 181 15.44 42.08 9.07
N THR A 182 14.42 42.90 8.76
CA THR A 182 14.04 44.06 9.57
C THR A 182 13.46 43.65 10.93
N GLU A 183 12.63 42.62 10.98
CA GLU A 183 12.03 42.06 12.20
C GLU A 183 13.07 41.33 13.06
N LYS A 184 14.06 40.67 12.44
CA LYS A 184 15.19 40.06 13.18
C LYS A 184 16.03 41.12 13.90
N LEU A 185 16.30 42.24 13.25
CA LEU A 185 17.01 43.37 13.86
C LEU A 185 16.18 44.00 14.99
N GLU A 186 14.87 44.13 14.80
CA GLU A 186 13.94 44.65 15.82
C GLU A 186 13.88 43.71 17.03
N LEU A 187 13.70 42.41 16.82
CA LEU A 187 13.69 41.37 17.86
C LEU A 187 14.99 41.41 18.69
N LYS A 188 16.15 41.49 18.03
CA LYS A 188 17.46 41.60 18.70
C LYS A 188 17.58 42.87 19.55
N SER A 189 17.05 43.99 19.07
CA SER A 189 17.03 45.26 19.82
C SER A 189 16.16 45.17 21.07
N LEU A 190 14.93 44.67 20.92
CA LEU A 190 13.95 44.53 22.00
C LEU A 190 14.43 43.57 23.09
N TRP A 191 14.99 42.44 22.70
CA TRP A 191 15.56 41.47 23.64
C TRP A 191 16.74 42.05 24.43
N LYS A 192 17.67 42.76 23.79
CA LYS A 192 18.78 43.44 24.49
C LYS A 192 18.27 44.44 25.52
N LYS A 193 17.21 45.18 25.17
CA LYS A 193 16.57 46.13 26.08
C LYS A 193 15.92 45.43 27.28
N ALA A 194 15.24 44.30 27.05
CA ALA A 194 14.59 43.52 28.08
C ALA A 194 15.60 42.85 29.03
N CYS A 195 16.66 42.22 28.51
CA CYS A 195 17.71 41.60 29.33
C CYS A 195 18.37 42.59 30.29
N LYS A 196 18.58 43.85 29.84
CA LYS A 196 19.16 44.90 30.68
C LYS A 196 18.27 45.27 31.87
N LEU A 197 16.97 45.03 31.80
CA LEU A 197 16.00 45.35 32.86
C LEU A 197 15.77 44.20 33.84
N CYS A 198 16.08 42.95 33.47
CA CYS A 198 15.75 41.76 34.26
C CYS A 198 16.94 40.80 34.51
N HIS A 199 18.20 41.24 34.34
CA HIS A 199 19.33 40.33 34.51
C HIS A 199 19.49 39.84 35.97
N PRO A 200 19.49 38.52 36.26
CA PRO A 200 19.50 38.01 37.63
C PRO A 200 20.70 38.45 38.48
N ASP A 201 21.83 38.80 37.85
CA ASP A 201 23.01 39.24 38.60
C ASP A 201 23.04 40.73 38.97
N ILE A 202 22.18 41.58 38.40
CA ILE A 202 22.16 43.03 38.69
C ILE A 202 21.01 43.44 39.62
N VAL A 203 20.08 42.51 39.91
CA VAL A 203 18.92 42.74 40.76
C VAL A 203 19.18 42.31 42.20
N SER A 204 18.54 42.98 43.15
CA SER A 204 18.63 42.65 44.58
C SER A 204 18.38 41.17 44.87
N ASP A 205 19.07 40.61 45.88
CA ASP A 205 19.08 39.16 46.16
C ASP A 205 17.67 38.56 46.38
N ASN A 206 16.72 39.37 46.88
CA ASN A 206 15.31 39.01 47.06
C ASN A 206 14.48 38.93 45.76
N LEU A 207 15.01 39.41 44.64
CA LEU A 207 14.35 39.46 43.33
C LEU A 207 15.02 38.57 42.27
N LYS A 208 16.15 37.92 42.61
CA LYS A 208 16.93 37.09 41.69
C LYS A 208 16.16 35.93 41.08
N GLU A 209 15.36 35.25 41.89
CA GLU A 209 14.56 34.09 41.44
C GLU A 209 13.52 34.51 40.40
N LYS A 210 12.81 35.62 40.65
CA LYS A 210 11.87 36.22 39.69
C LYS A 210 12.55 36.75 38.44
N ALA A 211 13.73 37.35 38.57
CA ALA A 211 14.53 37.77 37.42
C ALA A 211 14.97 36.58 36.57
N HIS A 212 15.30 35.45 37.20
CA HIS A 212 15.67 34.22 36.50
C HIS A 212 14.50 33.62 35.72
N GLU A 213 13.31 33.57 36.31
CA GLU A 213 12.08 33.12 35.64
C GLU A 213 11.73 34.00 34.43
N ILE A 214 11.77 35.33 34.59
CA ILE A 214 11.50 36.26 33.49
C ILE A 214 12.56 36.14 32.39
N MET A 215 13.82 35.94 32.76
CA MET A 215 14.92 35.74 31.80
C MET A 215 14.75 34.42 31.02
N GLN A 216 14.32 33.34 31.66
CA GLN A 216 14.00 32.08 30.96
C GLN A 216 12.88 32.28 29.95
N LEU A 217 11.77 32.90 30.35
CA LEU A 217 10.63 33.17 29.45
C LEU A 217 11.02 34.10 28.30
N LEU A 218 11.87 35.09 28.55
CA LEU A 218 12.39 36.02 27.54
C LEU A 218 13.29 35.30 26.52
N ASN A 219 14.17 34.41 26.99
CA ASN A 219 15.05 33.63 26.12
C ASN A 219 14.28 32.59 25.30
N GLU A 220 13.26 31.96 25.89
CA GLU A 220 12.37 31.03 25.18
C GLU A 220 11.58 31.74 24.07
N ALA A 221 10.98 32.91 24.37
CA ALA A 221 10.26 33.71 23.40
C ALA A 221 11.17 34.21 22.26
N TYR A 222 12.40 34.59 22.59
CA TYR A 222 13.40 35.01 21.60
C TYR A 222 13.85 33.85 20.70
N SER A 223 14.11 32.68 21.28
CA SER A 223 14.49 31.45 20.55
C SER A 223 13.40 31.03 19.57
N LYS A 224 12.13 31.09 19.98
CA LYS A 224 10.95 30.82 19.14
C LYS A 224 10.63 31.90 18.10
N LYS A 225 11.45 32.96 17.98
CA LYS A 225 11.22 34.12 17.10
C LYS A 225 9.85 34.81 17.35
N ASP A 226 9.30 34.71 18.56
CA ASP A 226 8.02 35.30 18.93
C ASP A 226 8.19 36.78 19.34
N ILE A 227 8.18 37.66 18.33
CA ILE A 227 8.40 39.09 18.52
C ILE A 227 7.34 39.76 19.38
N GLU A 228 6.10 39.30 19.32
CA GLU A 228 5.00 39.85 20.10
C GLU A 228 5.12 39.48 21.59
N LYS A 229 5.56 38.25 21.88
CA LYS A 229 5.83 37.84 23.26
C LYS A 229 7.02 38.60 23.86
N VAL A 230 8.09 38.82 23.10
CA VAL A 230 9.22 39.66 23.55
C VAL A 230 8.79 41.11 23.79
N LYS A 231 7.95 41.68 22.93
CA LYS A 231 7.36 43.02 23.12
C LYS A 231 6.50 43.08 24.40
N SER A 232 5.69 42.06 24.66
CA SER A 232 4.87 41.97 25.87
C SER A 232 5.74 41.95 27.13
N ILE A 233 6.76 41.08 27.17
CA ILE A 233 7.66 40.96 28.33
C ILE A 233 8.41 42.28 28.57
N LEU A 234 8.91 42.92 27.51
CA LEU A 234 9.58 44.22 27.63
C LEU A 234 8.64 45.30 28.18
N LYS A 235 7.41 45.36 27.69
CA LYS A 235 6.41 46.34 28.14
C LYS A 235 6.06 46.16 29.62
N ASP A 236 5.97 44.92 30.09
CA ASP A 236 5.71 44.62 31.50
C ASP A 236 6.90 45.01 32.40
N LEU A 237 8.13 44.82 31.91
CA LEU A 237 9.35 45.26 32.59
C LEU A 237 9.47 46.79 32.67
N GLU A 238 9.08 47.51 31.62
CA GLU A 238 9.12 48.98 31.57
C GLU A 238 8.03 49.65 32.43
N ASN A 239 6.83 49.08 32.49
CA ASN A 239 5.69 49.70 33.18
C ASN A 239 5.72 49.53 34.70
N SER A 240 6.47 48.56 35.21
CA SER A 240 6.29 48.08 36.57
C SER A 240 7.43 48.42 37.53
N ASN A 241 8.53 49.02 37.04
CA ASN A 241 9.70 49.38 37.86
C ASN A 241 10.17 48.21 38.78
N PHE A 242 10.09 46.97 38.26
CA PHE A 242 10.11 45.74 39.05
C PHE A 242 11.44 45.45 39.76
N PHE A 243 12.56 45.83 39.15
CA PHE A 243 13.90 45.44 39.60
C PHE A 243 14.75 46.67 39.96
N LYS A 244 15.20 46.73 41.21
CA LYS A 244 16.15 47.75 41.69
C LYS A 244 17.58 47.21 41.64
N ILE A 245 18.51 48.02 41.14
CA ILE A 245 19.93 47.68 40.97
C ILE A 245 20.63 47.60 42.34
N ILE A 246 21.42 46.55 42.57
CA ILE A 246 22.14 46.27 43.83
C ILE A 246 22.99 47.47 44.30
N SER A 247 23.69 48.13 43.38
CA SER A 247 24.51 49.32 43.66
C SER A 247 23.75 50.47 44.34
N ASN A 248 22.42 50.49 44.24
CA ASN A 248 21.58 51.58 44.75
C ASN A 248 21.03 51.33 46.16
N GLU A 249 21.09 50.09 46.70
CA GLU A 249 20.54 49.75 48.03
C GLU A 249 21.59 49.35 49.08
N ILE A 250 22.82 48.99 48.66
CA ILE A 250 23.85 48.59 49.62
C ILE A 250 24.60 49.82 50.16
N ASP A 251 24.43 50.08 51.45
CA ASP A 251 25.15 51.12 52.19
C ASP A 251 26.18 50.56 53.20
N ASP A 252 26.24 49.24 53.39
CA ASP A 252 27.21 48.56 54.25
C ASP A 252 28.52 48.23 53.51
N LEU A 253 29.62 48.84 53.96
CA LEU A 253 30.96 48.73 53.40
C LEU A 253 31.52 47.29 53.41
N LYS A 254 31.11 46.42 54.35
CA LYS A 254 31.49 44.99 54.34
C LYS A 254 30.76 44.23 53.25
N LEU A 255 29.48 44.54 53.02
CA LEU A 255 28.66 43.86 52.03
C LEU A 255 29.08 44.23 50.60
N ILE A 256 29.49 45.49 50.37
CA ILE A 256 30.06 45.93 49.08
C ILE A 256 31.34 45.13 48.74
N LYS A 257 32.26 44.97 49.70
CA LYS A 257 33.51 44.21 49.49
C LYS A 257 33.25 42.74 49.15
N LEU A 258 32.29 42.09 49.83
CA LEU A 258 31.88 40.72 49.53
C LEU A 258 31.28 40.57 48.13
N LYS A 259 30.44 41.53 47.69
CA LYS A 259 29.85 41.50 46.34
C LYS A 259 30.88 41.77 45.24
N ILE A 260 31.86 42.64 45.48
CA ILE A 260 32.98 42.85 44.56
C ILE A 260 33.74 41.52 44.35
N GLU A 261 34.05 40.79 45.41
CA GLU A 261 34.72 39.49 45.32
C GLU A 261 33.86 38.43 44.59
N GLU A 262 32.54 38.41 44.84
CA GLU A 262 31.59 37.56 44.12
C GLU A 262 31.60 37.85 42.60
N TYR A 263 31.50 39.12 42.20
CA TYR A 263 31.47 39.52 40.80
C TYR A 263 32.81 39.30 40.08
N GLN A 264 33.94 39.52 40.77
CA GLN A 264 35.25 39.21 40.21
C GLN A 264 35.38 37.71 39.88
N ASN A 265 34.89 36.84 40.77
CA ASN A 265 34.87 35.38 40.52
C ASN A 265 33.92 35.00 39.36
N LYS A 266 32.71 35.57 39.31
CA LYS A 266 31.77 35.33 38.20
C LYS A 266 32.31 35.80 36.85
N ILE A 267 32.96 36.97 36.81
CA ILE A 267 33.62 37.49 35.60
C ILE A 267 34.71 36.53 35.14
N LYS A 268 35.54 36.01 36.06
CA LYS A 268 36.60 35.06 35.72
C LYS A 268 36.03 33.77 35.12
N ASN A 269 34.94 33.25 35.67
CA ASN A 269 34.27 32.06 35.16
C ASN A 269 33.66 32.30 33.77
N LEU A 270 32.95 33.43 33.57
CA LEU A 270 32.37 33.78 32.26
C LEU A 270 33.45 33.99 31.19
N GLN A 271 34.60 34.58 31.56
CA GLN A 271 35.74 34.73 30.65
C GLN A 271 36.28 33.36 30.22
N PHE A 272 36.41 32.42 31.17
CA PHE A 272 36.84 31.05 30.87
C PHE A 272 35.85 30.32 29.96
N GLU A 273 34.55 30.43 30.20
CA GLU A 273 33.51 29.83 29.34
C GLU A 273 33.53 30.41 27.92
N ILE A 274 33.68 31.74 27.79
CA ILE A 274 33.81 32.41 26.48
C ILE A 274 35.07 31.95 25.75
N GLU A 275 36.18 31.77 26.46
CA GLU A 275 37.43 31.31 25.89
C GLU A 275 37.33 29.85 25.42
N ASN A 276 36.64 28.99 26.18
CA ASN A 276 36.36 27.61 25.76
C ASN A 276 35.52 27.55 24.48
N ILE A 277 34.45 28.37 24.36
CA ILE A 277 33.64 28.42 23.12
C ILE A 277 34.50 28.86 21.93
N LYS A 278 35.40 29.83 22.12
CA LYS A 278 36.26 30.35 21.06
C LYS A 278 37.34 29.38 20.60
N ASN A 279 37.83 28.53 21.50
CA ASN A 279 38.87 27.56 21.21
C ASN A 279 38.33 26.29 20.55
N ASP A 280 37.01 26.16 20.38
CA ASP A 280 36.40 25.07 19.62
C ASP A 280 36.59 25.32 18.11
N GLU A 281 37.21 24.36 17.41
CA GLU A 281 37.49 24.44 15.97
C GLU A 281 36.22 24.63 15.13
N THR A 282 35.08 24.11 15.59
CA THR A 282 33.77 24.28 14.94
C THR A 282 33.31 25.73 15.03
N PHE A 283 33.62 26.42 16.13
CA PHE A 283 33.23 27.79 16.35
C PHE A 283 33.98 28.78 15.43
N GLU A 284 35.18 28.44 14.95
CA GLU A 284 35.89 29.23 13.93
C GLU A 284 35.11 29.31 12.61
N ILE A 285 34.37 28.26 12.27
CA ILE A 285 33.49 28.21 11.09
C ILE A 285 32.17 28.94 11.39
N ILE A 286 31.58 28.69 12.57
CA ILE A 286 30.31 29.29 13.00
C ILE A 286 30.42 30.82 13.08
N SER A 287 31.55 31.34 13.58
CA SER A 287 31.77 32.78 13.79
C SER A 287 31.85 33.62 12.51
N ASP A 288 32.02 32.98 11.34
CA ASP A 288 32.04 33.65 10.03
C ASP A 288 30.93 33.12 9.12
N LYS A 289 29.81 33.86 9.06
CA LYS A 289 28.63 33.50 8.25
C LYS A 289 28.94 33.34 6.76
N THR A 290 30.01 33.94 6.25
CA THR A 290 30.40 33.80 4.83
C THR A 290 30.99 32.41 4.52
N LYS A 291 31.44 31.68 5.55
CA LYS A 291 31.95 30.30 5.41
C LYS A 291 30.87 29.24 5.49
N TRP A 292 29.67 29.57 5.98
CA TRP A 292 28.57 28.61 6.17
C TRP A 292 28.13 28.00 4.83
N GLU A 293 27.92 28.83 3.81
CA GLU A 293 27.48 28.35 2.50
C GLU A 293 28.48 27.36 1.88
N GLN A 294 29.78 27.66 1.96
CA GLN A 294 30.81 26.78 1.42
C GLN A 294 30.86 25.47 2.21
N TYR A 295 30.86 25.54 3.54
CA TYR A 295 30.85 24.38 4.42
C TYR A 295 29.65 23.45 4.16
N PHE A 296 28.44 24.01 4.07
CA PHE A 296 27.23 23.22 3.78
C PHE A 296 27.25 22.62 2.38
N ARG A 297 27.78 23.32 1.37
CA ARG A 297 27.93 22.76 0.02
C ARG A 297 28.89 21.58 -0.02
N ASP A 298 30.02 21.68 0.67
CA ASP A 298 31.03 20.62 0.70
C ASP A 298 30.47 19.35 1.38
N ILE A 299 29.75 19.51 2.48
CA ILE A 299 29.07 18.38 3.14
C ILE A 299 27.95 17.82 2.26
N LYS A 300 27.15 18.67 1.61
CA LYS A 300 26.10 18.23 0.69
C LYS A 300 26.66 17.37 -0.44
N LEU A 301 27.80 17.74 -1.00
CA LEU A 301 28.46 16.97 -2.06
C LEU A 301 28.88 15.57 -1.57
N ASN A 302 29.49 15.49 -0.38
CA ASN A 302 29.89 14.23 0.23
C ASN A 302 28.69 13.32 0.53
N LEU A 303 27.64 13.87 1.14
CA LEU A 303 26.41 13.14 1.44
C LEU A 303 25.70 12.69 0.16
N THR A 304 25.68 13.51 -0.89
CA THR A 304 25.08 13.14 -2.19
C THR A 304 25.82 11.95 -2.82
N THR A 305 27.16 11.97 -2.74
CA THR A 305 28.00 10.86 -3.21
C THR A 305 27.72 9.58 -2.41
N GLN A 306 27.61 9.68 -1.08
CA GLN A 306 27.24 8.54 -0.22
C GLN A 306 25.85 7.99 -0.57
N LYS A 307 24.87 8.88 -0.77
CA LYS A 307 23.51 8.50 -1.18
C LYS A 307 23.52 7.71 -2.49
N GLN A 308 24.22 8.20 -3.52
CA GLN A 308 24.34 7.51 -4.81
C GLN A 308 24.97 6.11 -4.68
N SER A 309 25.99 5.96 -3.82
CA SER A 309 26.59 4.66 -3.53
C SER A 309 25.60 3.69 -2.89
N LEU A 310 24.81 4.15 -1.91
CA LEU A 310 23.80 3.34 -1.23
C LEU A 310 22.63 3.00 -2.17
N GLU A 311 22.20 3.92 -3.01
CA GLU A 311 21.18 3.66 -4.04
C GLU A 311 21.65 2.60 -5.05
N SER A 312 22.93 2.62 -5.42
CA SER A 312 23.52 1.55 -6.24
C SER A 312 23.56 0.20 -5.52
N GLU A 313 23.83 0.18 -4.21
CA GLU A 313 23.80 -1.05 -3.40
C GLU A 313 22.37 -1.61 -3.31
N VAL A 314 21.39 -0.75 -3.06
CA VAL A 314 19.96 -1.11 -3.11
C VAL A 314 19.58 -1.64 -4.48
N LYS A 315 20.07 -1.04 -5.58
CA LYS A 315 19.81 -1.53 -6.94
C LYS A 315 20.43 -2.90 -7.20
N LYS A 316 21.64 -3.17 -6.69
CA LYS A 316 22.24 -4.52 -6.75
C LYS A 316 21.42 -5.55 -5.98
N LEU A 317 20.86 -5.17 -4.83
CA LEU A 317 19.92 -6.00 -4.07
C LEU A 317 18.55 -6.17 -4.76
N ARG A 318 18.19 -5.28 -5.70
CA ARG A 318 16.91 -5.28 -6.43
C ARG A 318 16.94 -6.01 -7.78
N ASN A 319 18.10 -6.17 -8.41
CA ASN A 319 18.21 -6.54 -9.83
C ASN A 319 17.95 -8.03 -10.18
N GLU A 320 17.49 -8.88 -9.27
CA GLU A 320 17.09 -10.26 -9.58
C GLU A 320 15.60 -10.57 -9.34
N ILE A 321 14.76 -9.55 -9.04
CA ILE A 321 13.30 -9.73 -8.96
C ILE A 321 12.60 -8.52 -9.62
N HIS A 322 11.83 -8.75 -10.69
CA HIS A 322 10.93 -7.75 -11.27
C HIS A 322 9.79 -7.42 -10.28
N GLU A 323 9.36 -6.15 -10.30
CA GLU A 323 8.18 -5.57 -9.63
C GLU A 323 8.31 -5.29 -8.11
N TYR A 324 8.81 -4.10 -7.75
CA TYR A 324 8.61 -3.52 -6.43
C TYR A 324 7.93 -2.15 -6.54
N PHE A 325 6.75 -2.01 -5.93
CA PHE A 325 6.10 -0.73 -5.75
C PHE A 325 6.85 0.13 -4.71
N ASP A 326 7.26 1.33 -5.10
CA ASP A 326 7.98 2.24 -4.19
C ASP A 326 6.98 3.15 -3.45
N LEU A 327 6.63 2.76 -2.22
CA LEU A 327 5.71 3.50 -1.36
C LEU A 327 6.21 4.91 -1.01
N TYR A 328 7.53 5.12 -0.95
CA TYR A 328 8.13 6.44 -0.71
C TYR A 328 7.99 7.34 -1.94
N LEU A 329 8.22 6.80 -3.14
CA LEU A 329 7.96 7.54 -4.36
C LEU A 329 6.47 7.87 -4.49
N PHE A 330 5.59 6.94 -4.11
CA PHE A 330 4.16 7.18 -4.05
C PHE A 330 3.82 8.35 -3.12
N SER A 331 4.31 8.31 -1.87
CA SER A 331 4.06 9.38 -0.89
C SER A 331 4.58 10.73 -1.38
N LYS A 332 5.78 10.78 -1.97
CA LYS A 332 6.34 12.01 -2.56
C LYS A 332 5.51 12.55 -3.73
N ASN A 333 5.01 11.67 -4.59
CA ASN A 333 4.23 12.08 -5.76
C ASN A 333 2.88 12.67 -5.34
N ILE A 334 2.22 12.10 -4.33
CA ILE A 334 0.92 12.60 -3.86
C ILE A 334 1.00 13.94 -3.14
N VAL A 335 2.18 14.34 -2.60
CA VAL A 335 2.40 15.67 -2.02
C VAL A 335 2.06 16.79 -3.00
N ASN A 336 2.36 16.61 -4.29
CA ASN A 336 2.13 17.63 -5.32
C ASN A 336 0.72 17.55 -5.94
N ILE A 337 -0.11 16.60 -5.54
CA ILE A 337 -1.46 16.41 -6.05
C ILE A 337 -2.43 17.22 -5.19
N THR A 338 -3.06 18.24 -5.80
CA THR A 338 -3.92 19.20 -5.11
C THR A 338 -5.40 19.12 -5.50
N SER A 339 -5.79 18.11 -6.26
CA SER A 339 -7.18 17.92 -6.72
C SER A 339 -7.53 16.44 -6.84
N GLN A 340 -8.78 16.10 -6.51
CA GLN A 340 -9.32 14.74 -6.60
C GLN A 340 -9.11 14.08 -7.96
N ASP A 341 -9.42 14.77 -9.06
CA ASP A 341 -9.28 14.21 -10.43
C ASP A 341 -7.84 13.80 -10.77
N LYS A 342 -6.84 14.55 -10.28
CA LYS A 342 -5.42 14.22 -10.47
C LYS A 342 -5.00 13.04 -9.60
N PHE A 343 -5.56 12.94 -8.39
CA PHE A 343 -5.29 11.82 -7.48
C PHE A 343 -5.89 10.52 -8.03
N GLU A 344 -7.11 10.61 -8.54
CA GLU A 344 -7.79 9.52 -9.25
C GLU A 344 -6.96 9.01 -10.43
N GLN A 345 -6.54 9.89 -11.35
CA GLN A 345 -5.69 9.51 -12.49
C GLN A 345 -4.35 8.90 -12.06
N TYR A 346 -3.79 9.37 -10.96
CA TYR A 346 -2.54 8.83 -10.43
C TYR A 346 -2.75 7.42 -9.85
N LEU A 347 -3.79 7.22 -9.05
CA LEU A 347 -4.16 5.90 -8.53
C LEU A 347 -4.45 4.91 -9.66
N GLU A 348 -5.22 5.30 -10.67
CA GLU A 348 -5.48 4.44 -11.85
C GLU A 348 -4.19 3.97 -12.53
N SER A 349 -3.12 4.77 -12.47
CA SER A 349 -1.83 4.44 -13.08
C SER A 349 -0.96 3.48 -12.28
N CYS A 350 -1.25 3.26 -11.00
CA CYS A 350 -0.39 2.48 -10.10
C CYS A 350 -1.14 1.58 -9.11
N TYR A 351 -2.46 1.43 -9.26
CA TYR A 351 -3.31 0.73 -8.28
C TYR A 351 -2.98 -0.76 -8.20
N SER A 352 -2.66 -1.40 -9.32
CA SER A 352 -2.29 -2.81 -9.39
C SER A 352 -1.01 -3.11 -8.62
N GLU A 353 0.03 -2.30 -8.87
CA GLU A 353 1.31 -2.42 -8.19
C GLU A 353 1.14 -2.13 -6.70
N PHE A 354 0.30 -1.15 -6.36
CA PHE A 354 -0.08 -0.85 -4.98
C PHE A 354 -0.81 -2.03 -4.33
N GLU A 355 -1.84 -2.60 -4.96
CA GLU A 355 -2.60 -3.74 -4.42
C GLU A 355 -1.71 -4.96 -4.17
N ASN A 356 -0.88 -5.34 -5.14
CA ASN A 356 0.06 -6.45 -5.01
C ASN A 356 1.08 -6.21 -3.89
N PHE A 357 1.58 -4.98 -3.78
CA PHE A 357 2.50 -4.60 -2.72
C PHE A 357 1.90 -4.83 -1.33
N PHE A 358 0.69 -4.34 -1.06
CA PHE A 358 0.05 -4.52 0.24
C PHE A 358 -0.33 -5.97 0.57
N GLN A 359 -0.55 -6.83 -0.43
CA GLN A 359 -0.79 -8.27 -0.20
C GLN A 359 0.45 -9.03 0.30
N SER A 360 1.66 -8.52 0.02
CA SER A 360 2.93 -9.18 0.33
C SER A 360 3.61 -8.67 1.61
N LYS A 361 2.98 -7.73 2.33
CA LYS A 361 3.61 -6.96 3.42
C LYS A 361 2.90 -7.16 4.75
N ASP A 362 3.65 -7.06 5.84
CA ASP A 362 3.09 -7.01 7.19
C ASP A 362 2.73 -5.56 7.54
N PHE A 363 1.55 -5.36 8.12
CA PHE A 363 1.09 -4.07 8.63
C PHE A 363 2.11 -3.38 9.53
N LYS A 364 2.80 -4.14 10.40
CA LYS A 364 3.79 -3.59 11.33
C LYS A 364 4.98 -2.95 10.61
N GLU A 365 5.27 -3.34 9.37
CA GLU A 365 6.35 -2.74 8.57
C GLU A 365 5.97 -1.35 8.05
N LEU A 366 4.70 -1.12 7.72
CA LEU A 366 4.26 0.04 6.93
C LEU A 366 3.35 1.00 7.70
N HIS A 367 3.12 0.77 9.00
CA HIS A 367 2.26 1.61 9.83
C HIS A 367 2.53 3.11 9.67
N THR A 368 3.79 3.53 9.84
CA THR A 368 4.18 4.94 9.77
C THR A 368 4.02 5.51 8.35
N ASP A 369 4.32 4.72 7.32
CA ASP A 369 4.17 5.17 5.93
C ASP A 369 2.69 5.45 5.58
N ILE A 370 1.77 4.63 6.09
CA ILE A 370 0.33 4.84 5.89
C ILE A 370 -0.15 6.07 6.63
N GLU A 371 0.32 6.32 7.86
CA GLU A 371 -0.01 7.55 8.59
C GLU A 371 0.43 8.78 7.79
N ILE A 372 1.64 8.78 7.23
CA ILE A 372 2.14 9.86 6.37
C ILE A 372 1.27 10.03 5.13
N ILE A 373 0.91 8.94 4.45
CA ILE A 373 0.04 8.98 3.26
C ILE A 373 -1.32 9.60 3.58
N LEU A 374 -1.96 9.16 4.68
CA LEU A 374 -3.25 9.70 5.11
C LEU A 374 -3.15 11.17 5.54
N GLU A 375 -2.04 11.57 6.16
CA GLU A 375 -1.79 12.96 6.50
C GLU A 375 -1.65 13.83 5.24
N ILE A 376 -0.88 13.42 4.24
CA ILE A 376 -0.76 14.13 2.97
C ILE A 376 -2.12 14.26 2.27
N ILE A 377 -2.90 13.17 2.25
CA ILE A 377 -4.25 13.16 1.67
C ILE A 377 -5.16 14.18 2.39
N ASN A 378 -5.09 14.23 3.72
CA ASN A 378 -5.82 15.17 4.56
C ASN A 378 -5.39 16.62 4.30
N GLN A 379 -4.08 16.90 4.29
CA GLN A 379 -3.52 18.23 4.07
C GLN A 379 -3.90 18.78 2.69
N ASN A 380 -3.82 17.93 1.65
CA ASN A 380 -4.12 18.32 0.27
C ASN A 380 -5.61 18.27 -0.09
N ASN A 381 -6.45 17.70 0.79
CA ASN A 381 -7.90 17.57 0.61
C ASN A 381 -8.29 16.94 -0.74
N VAL A 382 -7.58 15.87 -1.12
CA VAL A 382 -7.72 15.20 -2.43
C VAL A 382 -8.86 14.19 -2.50
N ILE A 383 -9.53 13.90 -1.38
CA ILE A 383 -10.70 13.01 -1.32
C ILE A 383 -11.90 13.81 -0.78
N LYS A 384 -13.00 13.83 -1.54
CA LYS A 384 -14.27 14.46 -1.15
C LYS A 384 -15.37 13.40 -1.03
N ASN A 385 -16.50 13.77 -0.42
CA ASN A 385 -17.63 12.85 -0.10
C ASN A 385 -18.24 12.10 -1.31
N ASN A 386 -18.01 12.55 -2.55
CA ASN A 386 -18.39 11.84 -3.77
C ASN A 386 -17.11 11.37 -4.50
N SER A 387 -16.34 10.49 -3.85
CA SER A 387 -15.14 9.88 -4.38
C SER A 387 -15.45 8.90 -5.51
N SER A 388 -14.51 8.75 -6.45
CA SER A 388 -14.62 7.77 -7.51
C SER A 388 -14.36 6.35 -7.00
N LYS A 389 -14.69 5.35 -7.82
CA LYS A 389 -14.54 3.94 -7.45
C LYS A 389 -13.10 3.56 -7.13
N ILE A 390 -12.12 4.11 -7.86
CA ILE A 390 -10.71 3.80 -7.62
C ILE A 390 -10.24 4.36 -6.27
N ILE A 391 -10.70 5.55 -5.90
CA ILE A 391 -10.41 6.15 -4.59
C ILE A 391 -11.07 5.32 -3.48
N ASN A 392 -12.33 4.92 -3.65
CA ASN A 392 -13.00 4.04 -2.70
C ASN A 392 -12.28 2.70 -2.57
N SER A 393 -11.81 2.13 -3.68
CA SER A 393 -11.03 0.88 -3.70
C SER A 393 -9.74 1.02 -2.90
N PHE A 394 -9.00 2.13 -3.12
CA PHE A 394 -7.78 2.47 -2.41
C PHE A 394 -8.01 2.61 -0.89
N ILE A 395 -9.05 3.33 -0.48
CA ILE A 395 -9.36 3.50 0.95
C ILE A 395 -9.81 2.19 1.61
N ILE A 396 -10.62 1.37 0.93
CA ILE A 396 -11.02 0.04 1.43
C ILE A 396 -9.79 -0.87 1.57
N LEU A 397 -8.87 -0.85 0.61
CA LEU A 397 -7.63 -1.63 0.67
C LEU A 397 -6.74 -1.20 1.85
N LEU A 398 -6.57 0.11 2.07
CA LEU A 398 -5.84 0.62 3.24
C LEU A 398 -6.54 0.21 4.55
N ALA A 399 -7.86 0.29 4.62
CA ALA A 399 -8.60 -0.14 5.80
C ALA A 399 -8.44 -1.64 6.08
N GLN A 400 -8.50 -2.49 5.04
CA GLN A 400 -8.24 -3.92 5.18
C GLN A 400 -6.82 -4.20 5.69
N PHE A 401 -5.82 -3.48 5.16
CA PHE A 401 -4.44 -3.61 5.60
C PHE A 401 -4.25 -3.14 7.05
N CYS A 402 -4.99 -2.12 7.48
CA CYS A 402 -4.98 -1.59 8.84
C CYS A 402 -5.97 -2.30 9.79
N GLU A 403 -6.44 -3.52 9.46
CA GLU A 403 -7.33 -4.30 10.31
C GLU A 403 -6.75 -4.63 11.69
N GLN A 404 -5.43 -4.65 11.84
CA GLN A 404 -4.75 -4.95 13.11
C GLN A 404 -4.29 -3.71 13.89
N THR A 405 -4.57 -2.50 13.40
CA THR A 405 -4.11 -1.26 14.07
C THR A 405 -4.87 -0.99 15.37
N ASP A 406 -4.13 -0.50 16.37
CA ASP A 406 -4.62 0.12 17.61
C ASP A 406 -4.51 1.67 17.57
N SER A 407 -4.00 2.25 16.48
CA SER A 407 -3.86 3.71 16.32
C SER A 407 -5.21 4.39 16.12
N ILE A 408 -5.68 5.08 17.16
CA ILE A 408 -6.91 5.91 17.12
C ILE A 408 -6.84 6.96 16.00
N SER A 409 -5.66 7.54 15.76
CA SER A 409 -5.45 8.54 14.70
C SER A 409 -5.71 7.93 13.33
N LEU A 410 -5.11 6.78 13.06
CA LEU A 410 -5.22 6.09 11.79
C LEU A 410 -6.65 5.60 11.52
N VAL A 411 -7.33 5.04 12.53
CA VAL A 411 -8.74 4.63 12.45
C VAL A 411 -9.66 5.81 12.13
N ASN A 412 -9.49 6.96 12.80
CA ASN A 412 -10.29 8.15 12.53
C ASN A 412 -10.05 8.72 11.13
N ASN A 413 -8.79 8.74 10.67
CA ASN A 413 -8.46 9.22 9.33
C ASN A 413 -9.05 8.34 8.23
N LEU A 414 -9.06 7.01 8.41
CA LEU A 414 -9.71 6.09 7.48
C LEU A 414 -11.24 6.23 7.50
N LEU A 415 -11.85 6.28 8.69
CA LEU A 415 -13.30 6.44 8.85
C LEU A 415 -13.86 7.69 8.17
N LYS A 416 -13.06 8.76 8.10
CA LYS A 416 -13.43 10.00 7.40
C LYS A 416 -13.71 9.78 5.91
N TYR A 417 -13.03 8.83 5.28
CA TYR A 417 -13.08 8.61 3.82
C TYR A 417 -13.68 7.27 3.42
N LEU A 418 -13.87 6.33 4.35
CA LEU A 418 -14.48 5.03 4.07
C LEU A 418 -15.90 5.20 3.51
N PRO A 419 -16.21 4.58 2.36
CA PRO A 419 -17.58 4.57 1.84
C PRO A 419 -18.52 3.79 2.76
N GLU A 420 -19.83 4.06 2.66
CA GLU A 420 -20.85 3.29 3.38
C GLU A 420 -20.76 1.80 3.00
N GLY A 421 -20.73 0.92 4.00
CA GLY A 421 -20.58 -0.52 3.80
C GLY A 421 -20.06 -1.26 5.03
N SER A 422 -19.75 -2.55 4.85
CA SER A 422 -19.30 -3.45 5.92
C SER A 422 -18.02 -2.97 6.60
N PHE A 423 -17.00 -2.57 5.83
CA PHE A 423 -15.73 -2.06 6.38
C PHE A 423 -15.91 -0.81 7.26
N LYS A 424 -16.82 0.11 6.90
CA LYS A 424 -17.10 1.29 7.72
C LYS A 424 -17.68 0.90 9.07
N LEU A 425 -18.67 0.01 9.10
CA LEU A 425 -19.26 -0.50 10.34
C LEU A 425 -18.23 -1.24 11.21
N GLN A 426 -17.35 -2.04 10.60
CA GLN A 426 -16.25 -2.72 11.32
C GLN A 426 -15.27 -1.72 11.93
N PHE A 427 -14.91 -0.66 11.21
CA PHE A 427 -14.03 0.39 11.72
C PHE A 427 -14.70 1.27 12.78
N GLU A 428 -16.01 1.50 12.71
CA GLU A 428 -16.78 2.15 13.76
C GLU A 428 -16.81 1.30 15.03
N ALA A 429 -16.99 -0.01 14.89
CA ALA A 429 -16.89 -0.97 15.99
C ALA A 429 -15.48 -0.94 16.61
N LYS A 430 -14.44 -0.90 15.76
CA LYS A 430 -13.05 -0.74 16.17
C LYS A 430 -12.81 0.50 17.00
N LEU A 431 -13.25 1.66 16.50
CA LEU A 431 -13.06 2.92 17.21
C LEU A 431 -13.65 2.87 18.63
N ILE A 432 -14.77 2.17 18.82
CA ILE A 432 -15.39 2.00 20.14
C ILE A 432 -14.45 1.24 21.10
N TYR A 433 -13.97 0.05 20.72
CA TYR A 433 -13.19 -0.78 21.65
C TYR A 433 -11.76 -0.29 21.87
N ILE A 434 -11.17 0.47 20.94
CA ILE A 434 -9.83 1.05 21.16
C ILE A 434 -9.88 2.34 22.02
N THR A 435 -11.04 2.99 22.15
CA THR A 435 -11.17 4.28 22.87
C THR A 435 -11.82 4.17 24.25
N LYS A 436 -12.62 3.12 24.51
CA LYS A 436 -13.44 3.02 25.72
C LYS A 436 -13.05 1.84 26.61
N ASN A 437 -13.16 2.07 27.93
CA ASN A 437 -12.79 1.10 28.98
C ASN A 437 -13.98 0.43 29.70
N ASN A 438 -15.24 0.69 29.29
CA ASN A 438 -16.43 0.12 29.93
C ASN A 438 -17.19 -0.79 28.95
N TYR A 439 -17.35 -2.06 29.31
CA TYR A 439 -17.57 -3.13 28.32
C TYR A 439 -19.03 -3.53 28.12
N SER A 440 -19.93 -3.36 29.09
CA SER A 440 -21.30 -3.90 28.95
C SER A 440 -22.15 -3.17 27.90
N ASP A 441 -22.29 -1.84 28.00
CA ASP A 441 -23.08 -1.04 27.06
C ASP A 441 -22.41 -0.95 25.67
N GLU A 442 -21.08 -0.89 25.63
CA GLU A 442 -20.33 -0.77 24.38
C GLU A 442 -20.23 -2.12 23.64
N LEU A 443 -20.20 -3.26 24.35
CA LEU A 443 -20.20 -4.58 23.75
C LEU A 443 -21.42 -4.78 22.87
N ILE A 444 -22.63 -4.48 23.37
CA ILE A 444 -23.86 -4.62 22.59
C ILE A 444 -23.80 -3.74 21.33
N LYS A 445 -23.25 -2.53 21.45
CA LYS A 445 -23.08 -1.62 20.29
C LYS A 445 -22.10 -2.20 19.26
N ILE A 446 -20.96 -2.73 19.70
CA ILE A 446 -19.97 -3.40 18.84
C ILE A 446 -20.62 -4.58 18.12
N LEU A 447 -21.31 -5.46 18.85
CA LEU A 447 -21.95 -6.65 18.28
C LEU A 447 -23.04 -6.29 17.26
N ASN A 448 -23.81 -5.21 17.48
CA ASN A 448 -24.78 -4.72 16.49
C ASN A 448 -24.10 -4.24 15.20
N LEU A 449 -23.02 -3.47 15.30
CA LEU A 449 -22.26 -3.01 14.13
C LEU A 449 -21.68 -4.19 13.33
N LEU A 450 -21.14 -5.21 14.03
CA LEU A 450 -20.60 -6.41 13.38
C LEU A 450 -21.70 -7.28 12.76
N GLN A 451 -22.87 -7.39 13.40
CA GLN A 451 -24.03 -8.08 12.84
C GLN A 451 -24.56 -7.39 11.58
N ASP A 452 -24.63 -6.06 11.57
CA ASP A 452 -25.05 -5.31 10.39
C ASP A 452 -24.00 -5.38 9.28
N SER A 453 -22.71 -5.41 9.63
CA SER A 453 -21.64 -5.70 8.68
C SER A 453 -21.81 -7.09 8.04
N ALA A 454 -22.08 -8.14 8.83
CA ALA A 454 -22.30 -9.50 8.31
C ALA A 454 -23.51 -9.57 7.38
N ARG A 455 -24.59 -8.84 7.69
CA ARG A 455 -25.78 -8.74 6.83
C ARG A 455 -25.48 -8.08 5.47
N ILE A 456 -24.65 -7.04 5.46
CA ILE A 456 -24.22 -6.38 4.21
C ILE A 456 -23.34 -7.31 3.37
N ASP A 457 -22.42 -8.03 4.00
CA ASP A 457 -21.53 -8.96 3.30
C ASP A 457 -22.27 -10.23 2.82
N GLU A 458 -23.37 -10.60 3.48
CA GLU A 458 -24.16 -11.84 3.32
C GLU A 458 -23.45 -13.12 3.80
N TYR A 459 -22.41 -12.98 4.63
CA TYR A 459 -21.68 -14.07 5.29
C TYR A 459 -20.88 -13.54 6.49
N ASN A 460 -20.45 -14.44 7.38
CA ASN A 460 -19.97 -14.06 8.72
C ASN A 460 -18.46 -13.85 8.83
N THR A 461 -17.64 -14.38 7.91
CA THR A 461 -16.16 -14.47 8.07
C THR A 461 -15.50 -13.13 8.45
N LYS A 462 -15.85 -12.03 7.79
CA LYS A 462 -15.26 -10.71 8.08
C LYS A 462 -15.70 -10.16 9.44
N ALA A 463 -16.98 -10.32 9.79
CA ALA A 463 -17.50 -9.93 11.09
C ALA A 463 -16.90 -10.77 12.23
N ILE A 464 -16.73 -12.09 12.01
CA ILE A 464 -16.04 -12.99 12.95
C ILE A 464 -14.58 -12.54 13.14
N LYS A 465 -13.87 -12.24 12.06
CA LYS A 465 -12.48 -11.75 12.14
C LYS A 465 -12.39 -10.46 12.96
N ALA A 466 -13.26 -9.49 12.69
CA ALA A 466 -13.33 -8.25 13.46
C ALA A 466 -13.71 -8.48 14.93
N PHE A 467 -14.61 -9.42 15.22
CA PHE A 467 -14.96 -9.84 16.58
C PHE A 467 -13.76 -10.46 17.32
N LEU A 468 -12.99 -11.32 16.65
CA LEU A 468 -11.80 -11.93 17.23
C LEU A 468 -10.72 -10.89 17.55
N TYR A 469 -10.53 -9.88 16.68
CA TYR A 469 -9.64 -8.74 17.00
C TYR A 469 -10.12 -7.92 18.20
N PHE A 470 -11.43 -7.61 18.26
CA PHE A 470 -12.03 -6.97 19.43
C PHE A 470 -11.75 -7.75 20.73
N PHE A 471 -11.98 -9.07 20.68
CA PHE A 471 -11.80 -9.94 21.83
C PHE A 471 -10.32 -10.04 22.25
N GLN A 472 -9.41 -10.17 21.27
CA GLN A 472 -7.96 -10.16 21.49
C GLN A 472 -7.49 -8.88 22.18
N GLU A 473 -7.85 -7.71 21.65
CA GLU A 473 -7.44 -6.41 22.19
C GLU A 473 -7.97 -6.21 23.62
N SER A 474 -9.24 -6.56 23.86
CA SER A 474 -9.84 -6.48 25.19
C SER A 474 -9.08 -7.34 26.20
N LEU A 475 -8.79 -8.61 25.85
CA LEU A 475 -8.05 -9.51 26.73
C LEU A 475 -6.61 -9.04 26.99
N GLN A 476 -5.92 -8.52 25.98
CA GLN A 476 -4.57 -7.95 26.15
C GLN A 476 -4.59 -6.74 27.08
N GLN A 477 -5.61 -5.88 26.99
CA GLN A 477 -5.75 -4.73 27.90
C GLN A 477 -5.98 -5.18 29.35
N PHE A 478 -6.82 -6.20 29.57
CA PHE A 478 -7.03 -6.77 30.91
C PHE A 478 -5.78 -7.44 31.47
N GLN A 479 -5.00 -8.11 30.62
CA GLN A 479 -3.73 -8.70 31.00
C GLN A 479 -2.73 -7.63 31.45
N LYS A 480 -2.59 -6.54 30.67
CA LYS A 480 -1.74 -5.40 30.98
C LYS A 480 -2.13 -4.71 32.29
N THR A 481 -3.44 -4.61 32.56
CA THR A 481 -3.98 -3.98 33.78
C THR A 481 -4.16 -4.94 34.96
N GLN A 482 -3.79 -6.22 34.80
CA GLN A 482 -3.96 -7.29 35.79
C GLN A 482 -5.40 -7.45 36.30
N ASN A 483 -6.38 -7.22 35.43
CA ASN A 483 -7.78 -7.16 35.81
C ASN A 483 -8.59 -8.35 35.28
N GLU A 484 -8.37 -9.52 35.87
CA GLU A 484 -9.05 -10.77 35.48
C GLU A 484 -10.58 -10.73 35.69
N ILE A 485 -11.08 -9.86 36.58
CA ILE A 485 -12.52 -9.74 36.87
C ILE A 485 -13.26 -9.25 35.62
N PHE A 486 -12.76 -8.20 34.98
CA PHE A 486 -13.39 -7.67 33.77
C PHE A 486 -13.28 -8.62 32.57
N ALA A 487 -12.20 -9.38 32.48
CA ALA A 487 -12.07 -10.41 31.46
C ALA A 487 -13.12 -11.52 31.62
N LYS A 488 -13.38 -11.96 32.86
CA LYS A 488 -14.48 -12.91 33.17
C LYS A 488 -15.84 -12.31 32.88
N GLU A 489 -16.06 -11.04 33.24
CA GLU A 489 -17.32 -10.34 32.99
C GLU A 489 -17.61 -10.22 31.48
N LEU A 490 -16.60 -9.86 30.68
CA LEU A 490 -16.70 -9.81 29.22
C LEU A 490 -17.12 -11.16 28.65
N ILE A 491 -16.45 -12.25 29.06
CA ILE A 491 -16.74 -13.60 28.56
C ILE A 491 -18.14 -14.06 28.95
N ASN A 492 -18.52 -13.86 30.22
CA ASN A 492 -19.88 -14.20 30.68
C ASN A 492 -20.93 -13.44 29.87
N THR A 493 -20.72 -12.14 29.65
CA THR A 493 -21.64 -11.32 28.86
C THR A 493 -21.68 -11.79 27.40
N LEU A 494 -20.54 -12.13 26.80
CA LEU A 494 -20.48 -12.68 25.44
C LEU A 494 -21.25 -14.00 25.30
N ILE A 495 -21.09 -14.90 26.28
CA ILE A 495 -21.81 -16.18 26.32
C ILE A 495 -23.32 -15.94 26.44
N GLU A 496 -23.75 -15.01 27.31
CA GLU A 496 -25.16 -14.61 27.45
C GLU A 496 -25.74 -14.02 26.16
N GLN A 497 -24.96 -13.21 25.44
CA GLN A 497 -25.40 -12.53 24.22
C GLN A 497 -25.28 -13.39 22.96
N LYS A 498 -24.57 -14.52 22.99
CA LYS A 498 -24.30 -15.38 21.81
C LYS A 498 -25.54 -15.68 20.97
N LEU A 499 -26.66 -16.01 21.61
CA LEU A 499 -27.91 -16.38 20.92
C LEU A 499 -28.64 -15.17 20.29
N ASN A 500 -28.29 -13.94 20.68
CA ASN A 500 -28.93 -12.73 20.16
C ASN A 500 -28.31 -12.24 18.84
N PHE A 501 -27.13 -12.75 18.48
CA PHE A 501 -26.40 -12.37 17.27
C PHE A 501 -26.17 -13.60 16.39
N GLU A 502 -26.62 -13.55 15.14
CA GLU A 502 -26.57 -14.67 14.19
C GLU A 502 -25.11 -15.03 13.85
N PHE A 503 -24.24 -14.04 13.66
CA PHE A 503 -22.85 -14.29 13.28
C PHE A 503 -22.02 -14.96 14.40
N LEU A 504 -22.44 -14.83 15.68
CA LEU A 504 -21.81 -15.52 16.81
C LEU A 504 -22.24 -16.98 16.95
N GLN A 505 -23.29 -17.38 16.22
CA GLN A 505 -23.78 -18.75 16.16
C GLN A 505 -23.15 -19.56 15.03
N ASP A 506 -22.24 -18.94 14.28
CA ASP A 506 -21.51 -19.61 13.21
C ASP A 506 -20.79 -20.86 13.72
N ASN A 507 -20.83 -21.94 12.93
CA ASN A 507 -20.18 -23.21 13.28
C ASN A 507 -18.69 -23.04 13.56
N PHE A 508 -18.04 -22.07 12.90
CA PHE A 508 -16.64 -21.74 13.13
C PHE A 508 -16.34 -21.31 14.57
N LEU A 509 -17.32 -20.77 15.30
CA LEU A 509 -17.17 -20.29 16.67
C LEU A 509 -17.71 -21.27 17.73
N VAL A 510 -18.25 -22.44 17.36
CA VAL A 510 -18.83 -23.38 18.34
C VAL A 510 -17.76 -23.87 19.33
N GLY A 511 -16.66 -24.43 18.83
CA GLY A 511 -15.54 -24.88 19.67
C GLY A 511 -14.83 -23.74 20.41
N PHE A 512 -14.81 -22.54 19.81
CA PHE A 512 -14.29 -21.34 20.43
C PHE A 512 -15.04 -21.00 21.73
N PHE A 513 -16.37 -20.90 21.68
CA PHE A 513 -17.19 -20.58 22.85
C PHE A 513 -17.15 -21.67 23.94
N GLU A 514 -17.06 -22.94 23.56
CA GLU A 514 -16.91 -24.05 24.51
C GLU A 514 -15.60 -23.93 25.30
N THR A 515 -14.51 -23.56 24.63
CA THR A 515 -13.18 -23.51 25.24
C THR A 515 -12.98 -22.26 26.11
N ILE A 516 -13.46 -21.08 25.68
CA ILE A 516 -13.31 -19.85 26.49
C ILE A 516 -14.16 -19.84 27.76
N SER A 517 -15.13 -20.77 27.88
CA SER A 517 -15.97 -20.92 29.07
C SER A 517 -15.15 -21.29 30.31
N ASP A 518 -14.08 -22.07 30.13
CA ASP A 518 -13.10 -22.38 31.18
C ASP A 518 -12.00 -21.31 31.22
N PHE A 519 -12.40 -20.09 31.59
CA PHE A 519 -11.61 -18.87 31.41
C PHE A 519 -10.14 -18.96 31.89
N ASN A 520 -9.25 -18.67 30.95
CA ASN A 520 -7.83 -18.42 31.17
C ASN A 520 -7.32 -17.44 30.09
N ILE A 521 -6.73 -16.31 30.49
CA ILE A 521 -6.30 -15.26 29.54
C ILE A 521 -5.27 -15.78 28.52
N PRO A 522 -4.12 -16.37 28.93
CA PRO A 522 -3.15 -16.93 27.97
C PRO A 522 -3.77 -17.92 26.98
N GLN A 523 -4.55 -18.90 27.46
CA GLN A 523 -5.16 -19.91 26.60
C GLN A 523 -6.20 -19.30 25.65
N SER A 524 -6.97 -18.31 26.12
CA SER A 524 -7.95 -17.61 25.28
C SER A 524 -7.27 -16.81 24.18
N LEU A 525 -6.14 -16.13 24.48
CA LEU A 525 -5.36 -15.41 23.48
C LEU A 525 -4.73 -16.35 22.44
N GLU A 526 -4.21 -17.49 22.87
CA GLU A 526 -3.68 -18.53 21.98
C GLU A 526 -4.78 -19.09 21.06
N LEU A 527 -5.96 -19.37 21.62
CA LEU A 527 -7.12 -19.83 20.85
C LEU A 527 -7.55 -18.81 19.79
N VAL A 528 -7.58 -17.52 20.13
CA VAL A 528 -7.89 -16.45 19.17
C VAL A 528 -6.87 -16.41 18.04
N ALA A 529 -5.57 -16.52 18.36
CA ALA A 529 -4.51 -16.54 17.36
C ALA A 529 -4.68 -17.72 16.38
N GLN A 530 -4.99 -18.92 16.88
CA GLN A 530 -5.27 -20.09 16.05
C GLN A 530 -6.48 -19.88 15.10
N HIS A 531 -7.58 -19.29 15.60
CA HIS A 531 -8.76 -19.02 14.77
C HIS A 531 -8.47 -17.92 13.73
N LEU A 532 -7.72 -16.89 14.08
CA LEU A 532 -7.32 -15.83 13.14
C LEU A 532 -6.39 -16.37 12.04
N GLU A 533 -5.49 -17.29 12.37
CA GLU A 533 -4.61 -17.97 11.41
C GLU A 533 -5.43 -18.82 10.43
N GLN A 534 -6.40 -19.59 10.93
CA GLN A 534 -7.32 -20.38 10.09
C GLN A 534 -8.19 -19.53 9.15
N ILE A 535 -8.61 -18.33 9.57
CA ILE A 535 -9.35 -17.39 8.70
C ILE A 535 -8.43 -16.76 7.65
N SER A 536 -7.14 -16.60 7.96
CA SER A 536 -6.20 -15.84 7.14
C SER A 536 -5.39 -16.71 6.16
N SER A 537 -5.39 -18.03 6.31
CA SER A 537 -4.71 -18.94 5.40
C SER A 537 -5.37 -18.94 4.02
N LYS A 538 -4.68 -18.39 3.02
CA LYS A 538 -5.04 -18.59 1.61
C LYS A 538 -4.85 -20.08 1.30
N ILE A 539 -5.92 -20.77 0.93
CA ILE A 539 -5.85 -22.14 0.43
C ILE A 539 -5.34 -22.06 -1.01
N THR A 540 -4.02 -21.94 -1.18
CA THR A 540 -3.38 -22.06 -2.50
C THR A 540 -3.13 -23.54 -2.76
N ILE A 541 -3.99 -24.18 -3.56
CA ILE A 541 -3.79 -25.58 -3.95
C ILE A 541 -2.83 -25.60 -5.16
N CYS A 542 -1.52 -25.60 -4.90
CA CYS A 542 -0.49 -25.82 -5.91
C CYS A 542 -0.06 -27.29 -6.04
N ASN A 543 -0.95 -28.24 -5.78
CA ASN A 543 -0.83 -29.59 -6.33
C ASN A 543 -1.74 -29.65 -7.55
N PRO A 544 -1.24 -29.49 -8.79
CA PRO A 544 -2.00 -29.91 -9.95
C PRO A 544 -2.18 -31.42 -9.83
N ASP A 545 -3.32 -31.84 -9.28
CA ASP A 545 -3.70 -33.23 -9.36
C ASP A 545 -3.79 -33.55 -10.86
N THR A 546 -2.86 -34.35 -11.35
CA THR A 546 -2.96 -35.03 -12.65
C THR A 546 -4.06 -36.10 -12.63
N LEU A 547 -5.03 -35.98 -11.72
CA LEU A 547 -6.28 -36.71 -11.75
C LEU A 547 -6.96 -36.40 -13.07
N ASN A 548 -7.05 -37.41 -13.92
CA ASN A 548 -7.96 -37.39 -15.05
C ASN A 548 -9.38 -37.18 -14.48
N ILE A 549 -9.87 -35.94 -14.50
CA ILE A 549 -11.21 -35.62 -14.02
C ILE A 549 -12.22 -36.38 -14.88
N ILE A 550 -12.88 -37.34 -14.25
CA ILE A 550 -13.94 -38.12 -14.88
C ILE A 550 -15.29 -37.45 -14.66
N MET A 551 -16.20 -37.65 -15.60
CA MET A 551 -17.58 -37.19 -15.49
C MET A 551 -18.29 -37.87 -14.31
N GLU A 552 -19.07 -37.09 -13.56
CA GLU A 552 -19.78 -37.57 -12.38
C GLU A 552 -20.70 -38.77 -12.70
N SER A 553 -20.64 -39.79 -11.84
CA SER A 553 -21.50 -40.97 -11.88
C SER A 553 -22.19 -41.19 -10.53
N SER A 554 -23.23 -40.39 -10.28
CA SER A 554 -24.02 -40.37 -9.04
C SER A 554 -25.52 -40.56 -9.30
N SER A 555 -26.33 -40.53 -8.24
CA SER A 555 -27.80 -40.44 -8.32
C SER A 555 -28.25 -39.18 -9.10
N TYR A 556 -27.54 -38.06 -8.94
CA TYR A 556 -27.75 -36.83 -9.73
C TYR A 556 -27.51 -37.07 -11.22
N SER A 557 -26.44 -37.78 -11.58
CA SER A 557 -26.16 -38.14 -12.98
C SER A 557 -27.26 -38.98 -13.62
N GLN A 558 -27.85 -39.91 -12.86
CA GLN A 558 -28.97 -40.73 -13.33
C GLN A 558 -30.22 -39.88 -13.53
N ALA A 559 -30.52 -38.97 -12.58
CA ALA A 559 -31.64 -38.05 -12.70
C ALA A 559 -31.51 -37.13 -13.94
N LEU A 560 -30.30 -36.62 -14.21
CA LEU A 560 -30.03 -35.80 -15.39
C LEU A 560 -30.15 -36.57 -16.71
N LYS A 561 -29.62 -37.79 -16.79
CA LYS A 561 -29.71 -38.64 -18.00
C LYS A 561 -31.15 -39.03 -18.34
N ASN A 562 -32.04 -39.04 -17.36
CA ASN A 562 -33.47 -39.32 -17.56
C ASN A 562 -34.28 -38.10 -18.07
N LEU A 563 -33.68 -36.91 -18.16
CA LEU A 563 -34.35 -35.74 -18.72
C LEU A 563 -34.53 -35.86 -20.24
N LYS A 564 -35.78 -35.77 -20.71
CA LYS A 564 -36.08 -35.79 -22.16
C LYS A 564 -35.62 -34.52 -22.89
N HIS A 565 -35.78 -33.38 -22.24
CA HIS A 565 -35.45 -32.06 -22.79
C HIS A 565 -34.66 -31.26 -21.75
N PRO A 566 -33.37 -31.56 -21.58
CA PRO A 566 -32.55 -30.84 -20.62
C PRO A 566 -32.44 -29.37 -21.04
N THR A 567 -32.63 -28.52 -20.04
CA THR A 567 -32.47 -27.06 -20.01
C THR A 567 -31.78 -26.69 -18.71
N PHE A 568 -31.17 -25.50 -18.63
CA PHE A 568 -30.57 -25.02 -17.39
C PHE A 568 -31.54 -25.11 -16.20
N GLU A 569 -32.81 -24.70 -16.39
CA GLU A 569 -33.81 -24.70 -15.34
C GLU A 569 -34.15 -26.12 -14.87
N THR A 570 -34.28 -27.08 -15.78
CA THR A 570 -34.52 -28.48 -15.39
C THR A 570 -33.34 -29.09 -14.63
N ILE A 571 -32.11 -28.73 -14.99
CA ILE A 571 -30.89 -29.18 -14.28
C ILE A 571 -30.89 -28.59 -12.86
N ARG A 572 -31.04 -27.27 -12.74
CA ARG A 572 -31.12 -26.58 -11.45
C ARG A 572 -32.26 -27.11 -10.57
N ASN A 573 -33.40 -27.48 -11.15
CA ASN A 573 -34.54 -27.98 -10.38
C ASN A 573 -34.24 -29.30 -9.66
N ILE A 574 -33.37 -30.16 -10.21
CA ILE A 574 -32.95 -31.37 -9.51
C ILE A 574 -32.22 -30.99 -8.21
N SER A 575 -31.30 -30.03 -8.27
CA SER A 575 -30.61 -29.52 -7.08
C SER A 575 -31.55 -28.83 -6.11
N PHE A 576 -32.49 -28.03 -6.63
CA PHE A 576 -33.52 -27.38 -5.81
C PHE A 576 -34.34 -28.41 -5.03
N HIS A 577 -34.85 -29.45 -5.71
CA HIS A 577 -35.66 -30.49 -5.05
C HIS A 577 -34.87 -31.30 -4.03
N TYR A 578 -33.60 -31.60 -4.30
CA TYR A 578 -32.72 -32.25 -3.34
C TYR A 578 -32.56 -31.40 -2.07
N ILE A 579 -32.17 -30.13 -2.22
CA ILE A 579 -31.98 -29.22 -1.07
C ILE A 579 -33.27 -29.05 -0.26
N HIS A 580 -34.43 -28.95 -0.92
CA HIS A 580 -35.72 -28.87 -0.23
C HIS A 580 -36.07 -30.17 0.50
N SER A 581 -35.69 -31.33 -0.05
CA SER A 581 -35.96 -32.63 0.59
C SER A 581 -35.20 -32.82 1.91
N ILE A 582 -34.07 -32.13 2.08
CA ILE A 582 -33.27 -32.12 3.32
C ILE A 582 -33.59 -30.91 4.22
N GLY A 583 -34.65 -30.14 3.91
CA GLY A 583 -35.14 -29.03 4.73
C GLY A 583 -34.52 -27.66 4.46
N ASP A 584 -33.80 -27.50 3.34
CA ASP A 584 -33.08 -26.28 2.95
C ASP A 584 -32.22 -25.65 4.08
N PRO A 585 -31.22 -26.37 4.64
CA PRO A 585 -30.44 -25.89 5.77
C PRO A 585 -29.69 -24.58 5.45
N GLN A 586 -29.82 -23.59 6.34
CA GLN A 586 -29.09 -22.31 6.25
C GLN A 586 -27.58 -22.51 6.38
N GLU A 587 -27.14 -23.46 7.20
CA GLU A 587 -25.73 -23.87 7.36
C GLU A 587 -25.04 -24.16 6.02
N LEU A 588 -25.74 -24.82 5.08
CA LEU A 588 -25.18 -25.07 3.75
C LEU A 588 -25.01 -23.79 2.94
N TYR A 589 -25.87 -22.78 3.12
CA TYR A 589 -25.72 -21.47 2.46
C TYR A 589 -24.50 -20.74 3.00
N ASP A 590 -24.34 -20.71 4.33
CA ASP A 590 -23.28 -19.97 5.01
C ASP A 590 -21.91 -20.57 4.65
N ARG A 591 -21.81 -21.91 4.59
CA ARG A 591 -20.61 -22.64 4.14
C ARG A 591 -20.19 -22.37 2.70
N LEU A 592 -21.07 -21.87 1.84
CA LEU A 592 -20.69 -21.46 0.49
C LEU A 592 -19.86 -20.17 0.49
N GLN A 593 -19.84 -19.42 1.60
CA GLN A 593 -19.12 -18.14 1.71
C GLN A 593 -19.49 -17.21 0.54
N ARG A 594 -20.79 -17.06 0.28
CA ARG A 594 -21.34 -16.30 -0.87
C ARG A 594 -20.86 -16.76 -2.25
N GLY A 595 -20.37 -18.00 -2.36
CA GLY A 595 -19.84 -18.59 -3.57
C GLY A 595 -18.32 -18.54 -3.72
N GLU A 596 -17.58 -18.08 -2.69
CA GLU A 596 -16.11 -18.00 -2.68
C GLU A 596 -15.44 -19.33 -2.26
N LYS A 597 -16.19 -20.23 -1.61
CA LYS A 597 -15.67 -21.53 -1.14
C LYS A 597 -15.31 -22.44 -2.33
N ILE A 598 -14.08 -22.97 -2.34
CA ILE A 598 -13.70 -24.12 -3.18
C ILE A 598 -14.51 -25.33 -2.70
N ILE A 599 -15.41 -25.83 -3.54
CA ILE A 599 -16.39 -26.85 -3.14
C ILE A 599 -15.76 -28.24 -3.10
N ASP A 600 -15.79 -28.87 -1.94
CA ASP A 600 -15.30 -30.24 -1.68
C ASP A 600 -16.42 -31.20 -1.22
N ASP A 601 -17.64 -30.67 -1.00
CA ASP A 601 -18.81 -31.40 -0.52
C ASP A 601 -19.93 -31.41 -1.59
N GLU A 602 -20.50 -32.58 -1.85
CA GLU A 602 -21.59 -32.76 -2.82
C GLU A 602 -22.84 -31.94 -2.47
N ASN A 603 -23.18 -31.81 -1.19
CA ASN A 603 -24.32 -31.02 -0.71
C ASN A 603 -24.16 -29.53 -1.09
N LEU A 604 -22.92 -29.03 -1.01
CA LEU A 604 -22.61 -27.67 -1.41
C LEU A 604 -22.75 -27.47 -2.91
N LEU A 605 -22.49 -28.47 -3.76
CA LEU A 605 -22.76 -28.36 -5.20
C LEU A 605 -24.26 -28.14 -5.48
N TYR A 606 -25.14 -28.90 -4.82
CA TYR A 606 -26.58 -28.70 -4.96
C TYR A 606 -27.03 -27.34 -4.43
N LYS A 607 -26.53 -26.94 -3.26
CA LYS A 607 -26.87 -25.67 -2.62
C LYS A 607 -26.39 -24.48 -3.46
N TYR A 608 -25.20 -24.56 -4.06
CA TYR A 608 -24.65 -23.53 -4.93
C TYR A 608 -25.55 -23.29 -6.14
N LEU A 609 -25.90 -24.35 -6.88
CA LEU A 609 -26.74 -24.20 -8.08
C LEU A 609 -28.16 -23.71 -7.73
N THR A 610 -28.68 -24.13 -6.58
CA THR A 610 -29.98 -23.67 -6.04
C THR A 610 -29.94 -22.18 -5.72
N SER A 611 -28.90 -21.72 -5.02
CA SER A 611 -28.80 -20.36 -4.45
C SER A 611 -28.33 -19.31 -5.45
N PHE A 612 -27.40 -19.69 -6.35
CA PHE A 612 -26.71 -18.74 -7.24
C PHE A 612 -27.01 -18.98 -8.72
N GLY A 613 -27.44 -20.18 -9.13
CA GLY A 613 -27.58 -20.55 -10.54
C GLY A 613 -28.47 -19.61 -11.36
N SER A 614 -29.61 -19.18 -10.82
CA SER A 614 -30.49 -18.22 -11.51
C SER A 614 -29.81 -16.85 -11.72
N LYS A 615 -29.04 -16.38 -10.74
CA LYS A 615 -28.30 -15.12 -10.79
C LYS A 615 -27.22 -15.16 -11.87
N HIS A 616 -26.48 -16.27 -11.96
CA HIS A 616 -25.51 -16.49 -13.04
C HIS A 616 -26.19 -16.46 -14.40
N LYS A 617 -27.21 -17.30 -14.59
CA LYS A 617 -27.89 -17.43 -15.87
C LYS A 617 -28.42 -16.09 -16.40
N GLN A 618 -29.06 -15.28 -15.56
CA GLN A 618 -29.59 -14.00 -16.02
C GLN A 618 -28.51 -13.02 -16.51
N LYS A 619 -27.38 -12.94 -15.79
CA LYS A 619 -26.25 -12.10 -16.20
C LYS A 619 -25.65 -12.62 -17.52
N LEU A 620 -25.45 -13.93 -17.63
CA LEU A 620 -24.86 -14.58 -18.79
C LEU A 620 -25.77 -14.52 -20.01
N ASP A 621 -27.07 -14.80 -19.90
CA ASP A 621 -28.03 -14.66 -21.00
C ASP A 621 -28.00 -13.24 -21.57
N SER A 622 -27.95 -12.22 -20.70
CA SER A 622 -27.85 -10.81 -21.09
C SER A 622 -26.53 -10.44 -21.77
N ALA A 623 -25.44 -11.14 -21.44
CA ALA A 623 -24.14 -10.98 -22.09
C ALA A 623 -24.10 -11.72 -23.44
N PHE A 624 -24.69 -12.92 -23.52
CA PHE A 624 -24.72 -13.72 -24.73
C PHE A 624 -25.54 -13.08 -25.86
N GLU A 625 -26.63 -12.38 -25.54
CA GLU A 625 -27.35 -11.54 -26.51
C GLU A 625 -26.44 -10.56 -27.27
N LEU A 626 -25.39 -10.04 -26.62
CA LEU A 626 -24.50 -9.03 -27.22
C LEU A 626 -23.41 -9.64 -28.11
N ILE A 627 -23.04 -10.89 -27.88
CA ILE A 627 -21.89 -11.55 -28.54
C ILE A 627 -22.29 -12.67 -29.47
N ILE A 628 -23.53 -13.19 -29.40
CA ILE A 628 -23.95 -14.36 -30.19
C ILE A 628 -23.75 -14.17 -31.69
N ASP A 629 -23.98 -12.96 -32.20
CA ASP A 629 -23.80 -12.63 -33.62
C ASP A 629 -22.34 -12.67 -34.08
N LYS A 630 -21.38 -12.55 -33.15
CA LYS A 630 -19.94 -12.63 -33.44
C LYS A 630 -19.44 -14.06 -33.53
N ILE A 631 -20.10 -15.00 -32.85
CA ILE A 631 -19.70 -16.41 -32.74
C ILE A 631 -20.61 -17.36 -33.55
N LYS A 632 -21.85 -16.98 -33.83
CA LYS A 632 -22.76 -17.81 -34.63
C LYS A 632 -22.17 -18.05 -36.02
N ASN A 633 -22.23 -19.29 -36.48
CA ASN A 633 -21.68 -19.74 -37.77
C ASN A 633 -20.14 -19.64 -37.92
N LYS A 634 -19.39 -19.46 -36.83
CA LYS A 634 -17.92 -19.56 -36.82
C LYS A 634 -17.50 -20.74 -35.98
N LYS A 635 -16.36 -21.35 -36.33
CA LYS A 635 -15.66 -22.27 -35.43
C LYS A 635 -14.92 -21.47 -34.38
N PHE A 636 -15.05 -21.86 -33.11
CA PHE A 636 -14.38 -21.18 -32.00
C PHE A 636 -14.08 -22.13 -30.85
N ASP A 637 -13.13 -21.74 -30.02
CA ASP A 637 -12.81 -22.42 -28.75
C ASP A 637 -13.41 -21.67 -27.56
N ILE A 638 -13.64 -22.37 -26.45
CA ILE A 638 -14.09 -21.81 -25.18
C ILE A 638 -13.03 -22.03 -24.11
N VAL A 639 -12.76 -20.98 -23.32
CA VAL A 639 -12.03 -21.09 -22.05
C VAL A 639 -12.92 -20.55 -20.94
N ASP A 640 -13.36 -21.42 -20.04
CA ASP A 640 -14.22 -21.10 -18.89
C ASP A 640 -13.38 -21.02 -17.62
N TRP A 641 -13.13 -19.79 -17.16
CA TRP A 641 -12.23 -19.47 -16.05
C TRP A 641 -12.97 -19.48 -14.71
N GLY A 642 -12.51 -20.29 -13.76
CA GLY A 642 -13.20 -20.48 -12.49
C GLY A 642 -14.60 -21.06 -12.72
N CYS A 643 -14.67 -22.12 -13.53
CA CYS A 643 -15.93 -22.53 -14.14
C CYS A 643 -16.94 -23.10 -13.14
N GLY A 644 -16.50 -23.48 -11.93
CA GLY A 644 -17.29 -24.23 -10.95
C GLY A 644 -17.91 -25.45 -11.60
N GLN A 645 -19.24 -25.55 -11.54
CA GLN A 645 -20.02 -26.61 -12.19
C GLN A 645 -20.26 -26.36 -13.70
N ALA A 646 -19.30 -25.74 -14.39
CA ALA A 646 -19.38 -25.25 -15.78
C ALA A 646 -20.62 -24.37 -16.04
N THR A 647 -21.00 -23.52 -15.08
CA THR A 647 -22.28 -22.77 -15.11
C THR A 647 -22.36 -21.81 -16.30
N ALA A 648 -21.23 -21.20 -16.70
CA ALA A 648 -21.17 -20.27 -17.82
C ALA A 648 -21.31 -21.01 -19.16
N THR A 649 -20.50 -22.03 -19.38
CA THR A 649 -20.60 -22.90 -20.57
C THR A 649 -21.98 -23.56 -20.68
N MET A 650 -22.52 -24.09 -19.58
CA MET A 650 -23.87 -24.66 -19.52
C MET A 650 -24.94 -23.64 -19.95
N SER A 651 -24.85 -22.41 -19.46
CA SER A 651 -25.78 -21.33 -19.81
C SER A 651 -25.70 -20.97 -21.29
N LEU A 652 -24.50 -20.95 -21.89
CA LEU A 652 -24.32 -20.68 -23.31
C LEU A 652 -24.98 -21.75 -24.19
N LEU A 653 -24.79 -23.04 -23.85
CA LEU A 653 -25.40 -24.15 -24.56
C LEU A 653 -26.94 -24.10 -24.49
N ASP A 654 -27.49 -23.84 -23.30
CA ASP A 654 -28.93 -23.68 -23.08
C ASP A 654 -29.48 -22.45 -23.85
N TYR A 655 -28.79 -21.31 -23.79
CA TYR A 655 -29.13 -20.08 -24.49
C TYR A 655 -29.24 -20.28 -26.00
N ALA A 656 -28.25 -20.96 -26.60
CA ALA A 656 -28.21 -21.24 -28.03
C ALA A 656 -29.27 -22.25 -28.43
N LYS A 657 -29.47 -23.32 -27.64
CA LYS A 657 -30.49 -24.34 -27.86
C LYS A 657 -31.89 -23.74 -27.87
N LYS A 658 -32.22 -22.85 -26.92
CA LYS A 658 -33.52 -22.14 -26.85
C LYS A 658 -33.82 -21.27 -28.07
N ARG A 659 -32.78 -20.80 -28.77
CA ARG A 659 -32.88 -19.95 -29.96
C ARG A 659 -32.65 -20.70 -31.27
N ASN A 660 -32.54 -22.02 -31.23
CA ASN A 660 -32.21 -22.86 -32.39
C ASN A 660 -30.90 -22.42 -33.09
N ILE A 661 -29.90 -22.01 -32.31
CA ILE A 661 -28.58 -21.64 -32.81
C ILE A 661 -27.63 -22.82 -32.61
N THR A 662 -26.99 -23.25 -33.70
CA THR A 662 -25.94 -24.26 -33.66
C THR A 662 -24.59 -23.60 -33.36
N LEU A 663 -23.94 -24.01 -32.28
CA LEU A 663 -22.61 -23.54 -31.91
C LEU A 663 -21.53 -24.49 -32.43
N GLU A 664 -20.66 -23.99 -33.30
CA GLU A 664 -19.54 -24.75 -33.87
C GLU A 664 -18.31 -24.71 -32.96
N ILE A 665 -18.49 -25.16 -31.71
CA ILE A 665 -17.40 -25.25 -30.72
C ILE A 665 -16.49 -26.43 -31.08
N GLU A 666 -15.18 -26.20 -31.12
CA GLU A 666 -14.17 -27.26 -31.35
C GLU A 666 -13.59 -27.75 -30.02
N ASN A 667 -13.01 -26.84 -29.21
CA ASN A 667 -12.45 -27.16 -27.90
C ASN A 667 -13.11 -26.37 -26.77
N ILE A 668 -13.27 -27.00 -25.60
CA ILE A 668 -13.72 -26.39 -24.35
C ILE A 668 -12.66 -26.67 -23.29
N THR A 669 -12.03 -25.63 -22.74
CA THR A 669 -11.13 -25.73 -21.59
C THR A 669 -11.86 -25.22 -20.35
N LEU A 670 -11.97 -26.06 -19.32
CA LEU A 670 -12.56 -25.74 -18.02
C LEU A 670 -11.45 -25.63 -16.98
N ILE A 671 -11.39 -24.51 -16.24
CA ILE A 671 -10.35 -24.26 -15.23
C ILE A 671 -11.03 -24.02 -13.89
N GLU A 672 -10.76 -24.84 -12.89
CA GLU A 672 -11.39 -24.75 -11.57
C GLU A 672 -10.60 -25.56 -10.50
N PRO A 673 -10.31 -25.01 -9.32
CA PRO A 673 -9.61 -25.72 -8.24
C PRO A 673 -10.42 -26.85 -7.59
N SER A 674 -11.76 -26.87 -7.71
CA SER A 674 -12.60 -27.99 -7.26
C SER A 674 -12.70 -29.12 -8.30
N ALA A 675 -12.07 -30.26 -8.02
CA ALA A 675 -12.20 -31.48 -8.82
C ALA A 675 -13.66 -31.99 -8.87
N LEU A 676 -14.39 -31.84 -7.75
CA LEU A 676 -15.79 -32.24 -7.63
C LEU A 676 -16.70 -31.37 -8.50
N ALA A 677 -16.48 -30.06 -8.53
CA ALA A 677 -17.23 -29.13 -9.38
C ALA A 677 -16.92 -29.36 -10.87
N LEU A 678 -15.66 -29.60 -11.23
CA LEU A 678 -15.27 -29.98 -12.60
C LEU A 678 -15.96 -31.26 -13.06
N SER A 679 -15.95 -32.32 -12.23
CA SER A 679 -16.60 -33.59 -12.53
C SER A 679 -18.10 -33.42 -12.83
N ARG A 680 -18.80 -32.58 -12.06
CA ARG A 680 -20.20 -32.21 -12.29
C ARG A 680 -20.38 -31.30 -13.51
N GLY A 681 -19.43 -30.39 -13.76
CA GLY A 681 -19.43 -29.52 -14.94
C GLY A 681 -19.35 -30.30 -16.25
N LEU A 682 -18.52 -31.34 -16.32
CA LEU A 682 -18.45 -32.24 -17.47
C LEU A 682 -19.82 -32.89 -17.76
N LEU A 683 -20.54 -33.30 -16.72
CA LEU A 683 -21.87 -33.90 -16.85
C LEU A 683 -22.91 -32.87 -17.34
N HIS A 684 -22.87 -31.63 -16.85
CA HIS A 684 -23.76 -30.56 -17.32
C HIS A 684 -23.56 -30.26 -18.81
N ILE A 685 -22.31 -30.21 -19.27
CA ILE A 685 -22.00 -30.03 -20.70
C ILE A 685 -22.49 -31.24 -21.49
N ASP A 686 -22.23 -32.47 -21.02
CA ASP A 686 -22.62 -33.71 -21.72
C ASP A 686 -24.13 -33.78 -21.99
N VAL A 687 -24.94 -33.36 -21.02
CA VAL A 687 -26.40 -33.39 -21.09
C VAL A 687 -26.98 -32.30 -22.01
N LEU A 688 -26.28 -31.16 -22.16
CA LEU A 688 -26.74 -30.03 -22.97
C LEU A 688 -26.06 -29.89 -24.33
N LYS A 689 -25.03 -30.69 -24.62
CA LYS A 689 -24.27 -30.60 -25.86
C LYS A 689 -25.16 -30.80 -27.09
N GLN A 690 -24.86 -30.02 -28.13
CA GLN A 690 -25.56 -30.13 -29.43
C GLN A 690 -24.85 -31.13 -30.36
N LYS A 691 -23.54 -31.32 -30.15
CA LYS A 691 -22.65 -32.28 -30.82
C LYS A 691 -21.55 -32.71 -29.84
N SER A 692 -20.69 -33.64 -30.25
CA SER A 692 -19.49 -33.95 -29.45
C SER A 692 -18.49 -32.79 -29.51
N TYR A 693 -17.92 -32.43 -28.36
CA TYR A 693 -16.89 -31.41 -28.21
C TYR A 693 -15.62 -32.04 -27.63
N ASN A 694 -14.44 -31.47 -27.92
CA ASN A 694 -13.21 -31.82 -27.21
C ASN A 694 -13.15 -31.01 -25.91
N ILE A 695 -13.19 -31.68 -24.74
CA ILE A 695 -13.25 -31.00 -23.44
C ILE A 695 -12.00 -31.35 -22.64
N LYS A 696 -11.29 -30.32 -22.16
CA LYS A 696 -10.17 -30.44 -21.23
C LYS A 696 -10.54 -29.80 -19.89
N ALA A 697 -10.49 -30.58 -18.82
CA ALA A 697 -10.66 -30.08 -17.45
C ALA A 697 -9.29 -29.94 -16.79
N ILE A 698 -9.00 -28.74 -16.27
CA ILE A 698 -7.76 -28.40 -15.58
C ILE A 698 -8.12 -28.11 -14.13
N ASN A 699 -7.72 -29.01 -13.24
CA ASN A 699 -7.96 -28.86 -11.81
C ASN A 699 -6.82 -28.07 -11.16
N CYS A 700 -6.97 -26.75 -11.14
CA CYS A 700 -5.90 -25.86 -10.71
C CYS A 700 -6.46 -24.49 -10.31
N ASP A 701 -5.80 -23.84 -9.34
CA ASP A 701 -5.96 -22.40 -9.09
C ASP A 701 -5.20 -21.57 -10.16
N PHE A 702 -5.58 -20.31 -10.34
CA PHE A 702 -4.97 -19.43 -11.35
C PHE A 702 -3.50 -19.10 -11.06
N ASP A 703 -3.11 -18.98 -9.80
CA ASP A 703 -1.73 -18.67 -9.44
C ASP A 703 -0.80 -19.83 -9.84
N CYS A 704 -1.27 -21.08 -9.76
CA CYS A 704 -0.52 -22.30 -10.12
C CYS A 704 -0.73 -22.77 -11.58
N LEU A 705 -1.64 -22.14 -12.33
CA LEU A 705 -1.99 -22.53 -13.71
C LEU A 705 -0.82 -22.34 -14.69
N ASP A 706 -0.51 -23.38 -15.46
CA ASP A 706 0.42 -23.33 -16.59
C ASP A 706 -0.34 -23.07 -17.91
N GLU A 707 -0.07 -21.94 -18.57
CA GLU A 707 -0.78 -21.55 -19.80
C GLU A 707 -0.58 -22.54 -20.96
N THR A 708 0.49 -23.33 -20.98
CA THR A 708 0.73 -24.33 -22.03
C THR A 708 -0.31 -25.44 -22.02
N GLN A 709 -1.05 -25.58 -20.92
CA GLN A 709 -2.13 -26.55 -20.80
C GLN A 709 -3.43 -26.07 -21.47
N ILE A 710 -3.57 -24.79 -21.80
CA ILE A 710 -4.81 -24.23 -22.35
C ILE A 710 -4.85 -24.44 -23.87
N ILE A 711 -6.00 -24.88 -24.40
CA ILE A 711 -6.17 -25.19 -25.82
C ILE A 711 -6.92 -24.04 -26.52
N THR A 712 -6.20 -23.27 -27.35
CA THR A 712 -6.76 -22.22 -28.22
C THR A 712 -6.26 -22.40 -29.67
N LEU A 713 -6.84 -23.36 -30.38
CA LEU A 713 -6.44 -23.75 -31.74
C LEU A 713 -7.21 -22.98 -32.82
N MET A 714 -8.40 -22.48 -32.51
CA MET A 714 -9.25 -21.75 -33.45
C MET A 714 -8.91 -20.25 -33.49
N PRO A 715 -9.11 -19.57 -34.64
CA PRO A 715 -8.88 -18.12 -34.75
C PRO A 715 -9.76 -17.26 -33.83
N THR A 716 -10.89 -17.80 -33.40
CA THR A 716 -11.81 -17.15 -32.46
C THR A 716 -11.84 -17.93 -31.16
N THR A 717 -11.69 -17.24 -30.04
CA THR A 717 -11.76 -17.84 -28.70
C THR A 717 -12.71 -17.04 -27.82
N LEU A 718 -13.63 -17.72 -27.14
CA LEU A 718 -14.54 -17.13 -26.16
C LEU A 718 -14.03 -17.40 -24.75
N HIS A 719 -13.56 -16.37 -24.07
CA HIS A 719 -13.12 -16.41 -22.68
C HIS A 719 -14.31 -16.01 -21.78
N LEU A 720 -14.72 -16.92 -20.90
CA LEU A 720 -15.82 -16.72 -19.95
C LEU A 720 -15.25 -16.49 -18.54
N PHE A 721 -15.51 -15.32 -17.97
CA PHE A 721 -15.18 -14.97 -16.59
C PHE A 721 -16.48 -14.65 -15.84
N SER A 722 -17.06 -15.65 -15.18
CA SER A 722 -18.38 -15.54 -14.53
C SER A 722 -18.28 -15.59 -13.01
N ASN A 723 -18.36 -14.44 -12.35
CA ASN A 723 -18.21 -14.24 -10.90
C ASN A 723 -16.87 -14.73 -10.35
N ILE A 724 -15.80 -14.46 -11.09
CA ILE A 724 -14.45 -14.90 -10.75
C ILE A 724 -13.47 -13.72 -10.60
N LEU A 725 -13.54 -12.71 -11.46
CA LEU A 725 -12.64 -11.55 -11.40
C LEU A 725 -12.87 -10.67 -10.16
N ASP A 726 -14.04 -10.78 -9.53
CA ASP A 726 -14.37 -10.11 -8.27
C ASP A 726 -13.90 -10.87 -7.02
N LEU A 727 -13.22 -12.01 -7.17
CA LEU A 727 -12.67 -12.77 -6.05
C LEU A 727 -11.24 -12.34 -5.72
N GLU A 728 -10.91 -12.31 -4.43
CA GLU A 728 -9.57 -11.99 -3.90
C GLU A 728 -8.72 -13.24 -3.60
N SER A 729 -9.21 -14.42 -4.00
CA SER A 729 -8.57 -15.71 -3.74
C SER A 729 -7.29 -15.93 -4.55
N PHE A 730 -7.09 -15.17 -5.64
CA PHE A 730 -5.91 -15.24 -6.51
C PHE A 730 -5.35 -13.84 -6.81
N SER A 731 -4.07 -13.81 -7.20
CA SER A 731 -3.39 -12.57 -7.56
C SER A 731 -3.81 -12.06 -8.94
N LEU A 732 -4.48 -10.92 -8.99
CA LEU A 732 -4.84 -10.25 -10.24
C LEU A 732 -3.74 -9.26 -10.63
N GLY A 733 -2.60 -9.79 -11.07
CA GLY A 733 -1.42 -9.01 -11.44
C GLY A 733 -0.86 -9.35 -12.82
N ASN A 734 0.30 -8.77 -13.13
CA ASN A 734 0.96 -8.92 -14.43
C ASN A 734 1.24 -10.37 -14.81
N ILE A 735 1.55 -11.24 -13.83
CA ILE A 735 1.72 -12.68 -14.08
C ILE A 735 0.44 -13.28 -14.66
N PHE A 736 -0.70 -13.08 -14.00
CA PHE A 736 -1.99 -13.58 -14.48
C PHE A 736 -2.37 -12.98 -15.84
N PHE A 737 -2.15 -11.68 -16.02
CA PHE A 737 -2.44 -11.04 -17.30
C PHE A 737 -1.58 -11.56 -18.45
N LYS A 738 -0.29 -11.86 -18.20
CA LYS A 738 0.60 -12.51 -19.17
C LYS A 738 0.11 -13.90 -19.53
N LYS A 739 -0.29 -14.73 -18.55
CA LYS A 739 -0.88 -16.06 -18.81
C LYS A 739 -2.07 -15.98 -19.77
N VAL A 740 -3.01 -15.06 -19.51
CA VAL A 740 -4.19 -14.86 -20.38
C VAL A 740 -3.80 -14.27 -21.75
N SER A 741 -2.78 -13.41 -21.79
CA SER A 741 -2.28 -12.80 -23.03
C SER A 741 -1.59 -13.79 -23.97
N ASN A 742 -0.86 -14.75 -23.40
CA ASN A 742 -0.11 -15.76 -24.15
C ASN A 742 -1.01 -16.66 -25.00
N ILE A 743 -2.27 -16.83 -24.58
CA ILE A 743 -3.26 -17.68 -25.25
C ILE A 743 -4.23 -16.92 -26.17
N LEU A 744 -4.03 -15.61 -26.36
CA LEU A 744 -4.87 -14.79 -27.23
C LEU A 744 -4.81 -15.26 -28.69
N THR A 745 -5.96 -15.21 -29.35
CA THR A 745 -6.11 -15.54 -30.78
C THR A 745 -6.42 -14.28 -31.59
N ASP A 746 -6.64 -14.43 -32.89
CA ASP A 746 -6.91 -13.30 -33.79
C ASP A 746 -8.20 -12.55 -33.43
N ASP A 747 -9.18 -13.26 -32.84
CA ASP A 747 -10.47 -12.72 -32.41
C ASP A 747 -10.86 -13.31 -31.03
N SER A 748 -10.16 -12.89 -29.97
CA SER A 748 -10.48 -13.26 -28.59
C SER A 748 -11.63 -12.40 -28.06
N ILE A 749 -12.71 -13.02 -27.59
CA ILE A 749 -13.90 -12.36 -27.03
C ILE A 749 -13.95 -12.65 -25.53
N PHE A 750 -13.99 -11.60 -24.72
CA PHE A 750 -14.07 -11.69 -23.26
C PHE A 750 -15.47 -11.35 -22.78
N VAL A 751 -16.09 -12.28 -22.04
CA VAL A 751 -17.35 -12.07 -21.32
C VAL A 751 -17.04 -12.08 -19.83
N CYS A 752 -16.88 -10.89 -19.25
CA CYS A 752 -16.61 -10.71 -17.82
C CYS A 752 -17.88 -10.21 -17.12
N VAL A 753 -18.49 -11.06 -16.31
CA VAL A 753 -19.71 -10.74 -15.55
C VAL A 753 -19.53 -11.08 -14.07
N SER A 754 -19.80 -10.13 -13.19
CA SER A 754 -19.68 -10.25 -11.73
C SER A 754 -20.89 -9.61 -11.04
N PRO A 755 -21.16 -9.87 -9.76
CA PRO A 755 -22.08 -9.06 -8.96
C PRO A 755 -21.52 -7.65 -8.71
N ASN A 756 -22.37 -6.62 -8.69
CA ASN A 756 -22.01 -5.28 -8.21
C ASN A 756 -22.04 -5.30 -6.68
N ARG A 757 -20.86 -5.36 -6.03
CA ARG A 757 -20.69 -5.59 -4.58
C ARG A 757 -20.21 -4.32 -3.89
N ASN A 758 -18.98 -3.93 -4.18
CA ASN A 758 -18.33 -2.72 -3.71
C ASN A 758 -17.25 -2.32 -4.73
N ASP A 759 -16.79 -1.09 -4.63
CA ASP A 759 -15.89 -0.52 -5.63
C ASP A 759 -14.55 -1.27 -5.72
N LYS A 760 -14.01 -1.82 -4.61
CA LYS A 760 -12.75 -2.59 -4.61
C LYS A 760 -12.86 -3.88 -5.41
N LEU A 761 -13.89 -4.69 -5.15
CA LEU A 761 -14.06 -5.97 -5.83
C LEU A 761 -14.44 -5.77 -7.30
N ASN A 762 -15.18 -4.71 -7.61
CA ASN A 762 -15.57 -4.41 -8.98
C ASN A 762 -14.46 -3.72 -9.79
N SER A 763 -13.54 -2.98 -9.15
CA SER A 763 -12.39 -2.37 -9.82
C SER A 763 -11.38 -3.41 -10.32
N ARG A 764 -11.31 -4.60 -9.71
CA ARG A 764 -10.55 -5.75 -10.25
C ARG A 764 -10.95 -6.08 -11.69
N LEU A 765 -12.24 -6.09 -11.99
CA LEU A 765 -12.75 -6.33 -13.35
C LEU A 765 -12.39 -5.18 -14.31
N ASP A 766 -12.51 -3.93 -13.84
CA ASP A 766 -12.08 -2.75 -14.61
C ASP A 766 -10.57 -2.81 -14.90
N HIS A 767 -9.78 -3.23 -13.92
CA HIS A 767 -8.33 -3.36 -14.04
C HIS A 767 -7.93 -4.43 -15.05
N PHE A 768 -8.57 -5.61 -15.00
CA PHE A 768 -8.40 -6.65 -16.03
C PHE A 768 -8.70 -6.11 -17.43
N TYR A 769 -9.84 -5.42 -17.62
CA TYR A 769 -10.16 -4.79 -18.90
C TYR A 769 -9.12 -3.74 -19.31
N ASN A 770 -8.71 -2.87 -18.38
CA ASN A 770 -7.75 -1.80 -18.63
C ASN A 770 -6.42 -2.36 -19.10
N TYR A 771 -5.92 -3.46 -18.50
CA TYR A 771 -4.72 -4.13 -18.98
C TYR A 771 -4.83 -4.50 -20.47
N PHE A 772 -5.90 -5.17 -20.90
CA PHE A 772 -6.05 -5.55 -22.31
C PHE A 772 -6.26 -4.33 -23.22
N ASN A 773 -7.02 -3.35 -22.75
CA ASN A 773 -7.26 -2.09 -23.44
C ASN A 773 -5.96 -1.28 -23.64
N GLU A 774 -5.04 -1.37 -22.69
CA GLU A 774 -3.76 -0.68 -22.71
C GLU A 774 -2.71 -1.40 -23.52
N ASN A 775 -2.75 -2.73 -23.61
CA ASN A 775 -1.68 -3.53 -24.22
C ASN A 775 -2.03 -4.17 -25.58
N PHE A 776 -3.30 -4.14 -26.01
CA PHE A 776 -3.75 -4.82 -27.23
C PHE A 776 -4.76 -4.01 -28.07
N ASP A 777 -5.06 -4.50 -29.29
CA ASP A 777 -6.14 -3.95 -30.10
C ASP A 777 -7.50 -4.40 -29.55
N THR A 778 -7.99 -3.61 -28.60
CA THR A 778 -9.19 -3.92 -27.82
C THR A 778 -10.38 -3.06 -28.24
N SER A 779 -11.55 -3.67 -28.36
CA SER A 779 -12.83 -2.99 -28.61
C SER A 779 -13.83 -3.34 -27.52
N LEU A 780 -14.33 -2.35 -26.80
CA LEU A 780 -15.39 -2.54 -25.82
C LEU A 780 -16.74 -2.79 -26.53
N ILE A 781 -17.44 -3.83 -26.11
CA ILE A 781 -18.81 -4.17 -26.56
C ILE A 781 -19.83 -3.65 -25.55
N SER A 782 -19.59 -3.85 -24.25
CA SER A 782 -20.53 -3.46 -23.19
C SER A 782 -19.81 -3.16 -21.87
N SER A 783 -20.35 -2.19 -21.15
CA SER A 783 -19.97 -1.85 -19.76
C SER A 783 -21.24 -1.48 -19.00
N ARG A 784 -21.73 -2.35 -18.12
CA ARG A 784 -22.99 -2.16 -17.39
C ARG A 784 -22.80 -2.48 -15.90
N ASN A 785 -23.34 -1.63 -15.03
CA ASN A 785 -23.33 -1.78 -13.57
C ASN A 785 -24.74 -1.79 -12.94
N SER A 786 -25.78 -1.74 -13.78
CA SER A 786 -27.17 -1.76 -13.34
C SER A 786 -27.63 -3.17 -13.02
N ASP A 787 -28.48 -3.29 -12.00
CA ASP A 787 -29.14 -4.53 -11.63
C ASP A 787 -29.96 -5.10 -12.81
N ILE A 788 -30.11 -6.42 -12.84
CA ILE A 788 -30.90 -7.15 -13.83
C ILE A 788 -31.88 -8.09 -13.11
N ASN A 789 -33.18 -7.84 -13.29
CA ASN A 789 -34.29 -8.55 -12.60
C ASN A 789 -34.06 -8.82 -11.10
N GLY A 790 -33.55 -7.81 -10.36
CA GLY A 790 -33.28 -7.93 -8.93
C GLY A 790 -31.97 -8.63 -8.58
N HIS A 791 -31.09 -8.87 -9.55
CA HIS A 791 -29.74 -9.40 -9.33
C HIS A 791 -28.69 -8.33 -9.62
N LYS A 792 -27.73 -8.19 -8.70
CA LYS A 792 -26.59 -7.27 -8.87
C LYS A 792 -25.74 -7.70 -10.06
N ARG A 793 -25.32 -6.73 -10.88
CA ARG A 793 -24.50 -6.96 -12.07
C ARG A 793 -23.46 -5.87 -12.25
N TYR A 794 -22.24 -6.31 -12.52
CA TYR A 794 -21.12 -5.54 -13.01
C TYR A 794 -20.51 -6.30 -14.17
N GLU A 795 -20.34 -5.67 -15.33
CA GLU A 795 -19.81 -6.37 -16.50
C GLU A 795 -18.93 -5.49 -17.39
N LYS A 796 -17.95 -6.14 -18.02
CA LYS A 796 -17.22 -5.67 -19.18
C LYS A 796 -17.21 -6.78 -20.22
N ILE A 797 -17.61 -6.44 -21.44
CA ILE A 797 -17.56 -7.36 -22.57
C ILE A 797 -16.74 -6.67 -23.65
N PHE A 798 -15.72 -7.33 -24.16
CA PHE A 798 -14.79 -6.72 -25.12
C PHE A 798 -14.15 -7.78 -26.03
N THR A 799 -13.60 -7.34 -27.15
CA THR A 799 -12.79 -8.17 -28.04
C THR A 799 -11.36 -7.69 -28.04
N VAL A 800 -10.41 -8.62 -28.12
CA VAL A 800 -8.97 -8.36 -28.19
C VAL A 800 -8.42 -9.03 -29.44
N ARG A 801 -7.60 -8.31 -30.21
CA ARG A 801 -6.90 -8.84 -31.39
C ARG A 801 -5.40 -8.69 -31.23
N ARG A 802 -4.65 -9.70 -31.68
CA ARG A 802 -3.20 -9.59 -31.84
C ARG A 802 -2.87 -8.62 -32.98
N ALA A 803 -1.86 -7.78 -32.78
CA ALA A 803 -1.38 -6.88 -33.83
C ALA A 803 -0.76 -7.68 -35.00
N SER A 804 -1.03 -7.27 -36.24
CA SER A 804 -0.50 -7.92 -37.44
C SER A 804 1.02 -7.75 -37.55
N GLN A 805 1.69 -8.77 -38.12
CA GLN A 805 3.11 -8.84 -38.49
C GLN A 805 3.62 -7.76 -39.50
N GLU A 806 2.86 -6.69 -39.76
CA GLU A 806 3.23 -5.63 -40.73
C GLU A 806 4.27 -4.63 -40.18
N ILE A 807 4.72 -4.76 -38.94
CA ILE A 807 5.52 -3.73 -38.25
C ILE A 807 7.04 -3.92 -38.45
N SER A 808 7.51 -5.11 -38.81
CA SER A 808 8.95 -5.36 -39.06
C SER A 808 9.51 -4.54 -40.24
N GLU A 809 8.66 -3.97 -41.11
CA GLU A 809 9.09 -3.16 -42.25
C GLU A 809 9.22 -1.66 -41.92
N ILE A 810 8.58 -1.14 -40.85
CA ILE A 810 8.66 0.29 -40.48
C ILE A 810 9.92 0.58 -39.64
N GLN A 811 10.39 -0.41 -38.87
CA GLN A 811 11.55 -0.30 -37.98
C GLN A 811 12.89 -0.07 -38.72
N ALA A 812 12.96 -0.27 -40.03
CA ALA A 812 14.20 -0.15 -40.80
C ALA A 812 14.54 1.27 -41.33
N THR A 813 13.70 2.29 -41.11
CA THR A 813 13.82 3.57 -41.85
C THR A 813 14.34 4.78 -41.07
N LEU A 814 14.60 4.71 -39.76
CA LEU A 814 14.96 5.90 -38.97
C LEU A 814 16.21 5.67 -38.10
N THR A 815 17.38 5.65 -38.73
CA THR A 815 18.68 5.54 -38.07
C THR A 815 19.28 6.92 -37.76
N THR A 816 19.42 7.32 -36.48
CA THR A 816 20.68 7.89 -35.91
C THR A 816 20.62 8.27 -34.39
N PRO A 817 21.68 8.01 -33.59
CA PRO A 817 21.73 8.28 -32.14
C PRO A 817 21.95 9.75 -31.69
N HIS A 818 22.00 10.73 -32.59
CA HIS A 818 22.33 12.13 -32.25
C HIS A 818 21.10 13.03 -31.98
N ILE A 819 19.89 12.46 -32.01
CA ILE A 819 18.62 13.20 -32.00
C ILE A 819 18.05 13.37 -30.57
N TYR A 820 18.45 12.53 -29.62
CA TYR A 820 17.79 12.42 -28.31
C TYR A 820 17.91 13.65 -27.39
N GLN A 821 19.11 14.21 -27.23
CA GLN A 821 19.31 15.41 -26.40
C GLN A 821 18.54 16.63 -26.95
N THR A 822 18.34 16.67 -28.28
CA THR A 822 17.53 17.70 -28.93
C THR A 822 16.04 17.48 -28.68
N LEU A 823 15.58 16.21 -28.66
CA LEU A 823 14.19 15.87 -28.35
C LEU A 823 13.80 16.20 -26.90
N ILE A 824 14.66 15.93 -25.91
CA ILE A 824 14.37 16.28 -24.51
C ILE A 824 14.21 17.80 -24.36
N ALA A 825 15.12 18.58 -24.95
CA ALA A 825 15.05 20.04 -24.92
C ALA A 825 13.80 20.59 -25.63
N GLU A 826 13.33 19.94 -26.70
CA GLU A 826 12.07 20.32 -27.38
C GLU A 826 10.85 19.90 -26.57
N LEU A 827 10.88 18.74 -25.90
CA LEU A 827 9.78 18.23 -25.07
C LEU A 827 9.58 19.09 -23.80
N ASP A 828 10.66 19.62 -23.22
CA ASP A 828 10.61 20.52 -22.05
C ASP A 828 9.77 21.78 -22.31
N GLN A 829 9.74 22.27 -23.55
CA GLN A 829 8.88 23.40 -23.95
C GLN A 829 7.39 23.11 -23.76
N TYR A 830 7.00 21.83 -23.74
CA TYR A 830 5.61 21.39 -23.60
C TYR A 830 5.30 20.75 -22.23
N LYS A 831 6.22 20.86 -21.26
CA LYS A 831 6.13 20.23 -19.93
C LYS A 831 4.79 20.44 -19.23
N GLN A 832 4.18 21.62 -19.37
CA GLN A 832 2.86 21.95 -18.81
C GLN A 832 1.70 21.06 -19.28
N HIS A 833 1.81 20.44 -20.47
CA HIS A 833 0.74 19.61 -21.06
C HIS A 833 0.93 18.11 -20.80
N ILE A 834 2.15 17.70 -20.45
CA ILE A 834 2.56 16.29 -20.37
C ILE A 834 2.91 15.86 -18.93
N SER A 835 3.33 16.78 -18.06
CA SER A 835 3.49 16.53 -16.63
C SER A 835 2.14 16.60 -15.90
N PRO A 836 1.94 15.79 -14.83
CA PRO A 836 2.92 14.92 -14.16
C PRO A 836 3.03 13.51 -14.77
N ILE A 837 2.30 13.21 -15.85
CA ILE A 837 2.24 11.86 -16.42
C ILE A 837 3.63 11.42 -16.92
N LEU A 838 4.34 12.30 -17.62
CA LEU A 838 5.72 12.09 -18.05
C LEU A 838 6.65 13.04 -17.29
N ASP A 839 7.62 12.46 -16.58
CA ASP A 839 8.66 13.20 -15.87
C ASP A 839 9.81 13.54 -16.82
N VAL A 840 9.77 14.76 -17.35
CA VAL A 840 10.75 15.25 -18.34
C VAL A 840 12.15 15.34 -17.74
N ASP A 841 12.28 15.61 -16.43
CA ASP A 841 13.57 15.85 -15.78
C ASP A 841 14.39 14.56 -15.62
N ASN A 842 13.70 13.42 -15.58
CA ASN A 842 14.31 12.09 -15.44
C ASN A 842 14.33 11.28 -16.75
N LEU A 843 13.90 11.85 -17.88
CA LEU A 843 13.82 11.14 -19.16
C LEU A 843 15.17 10.59 -19.62
N GLU A 844 16.25 11.36 -19.52
CA GLU A 844 17.58 10.95 -19.97
C GLU A 844 18.08 9.72 -19.19
N MET A 845 17.79 9.70 -17.88
CA MET A 845 18.09 8.57 -17.01
C MET A 845 17.17 7.38 -17.29
N ALA A 846 15.88 7.61 -17.53
CA ALA A 846 14.94 6.55 -17.89
C ALA A 846 15.31 5.90 -19.23
N MET A 847 15.73 6.65 -20.25
CA MET A 847 16.10 6.07 -21.55
C MET A 847 17.33 5.15 -21.47
N GLN A 848 18.25 5.44 -20.56
CA GLN A 848 19.46 4.63 -20.37
C GLN A 848 19.26 3.43 -19.44
N ASN A 849 18.18 3.41 -18.64
CA ASN A 849 17.99 2.40 -17.59
C ASN A 849 16.67 1.63 -17.70
N ASP A 850 15.65 2.21 -18.29
CA ASP A 850 14.27 1.72 -18.39
C ASP A 850 13.50 2.38 -19.57
N PRO A 851 13.77 1.96 -20.81
CA PRO A 851 13.07 2.50 -21.99
C PRO A 851 11.58 2.13 -22.03
N GLU A 852 11.18 1.03 -21.40
CA GLU A 852 9.79 0.60 -21.28
C GLU A 852 8.95 1.61 -20.50
N TYR A 853 9.48 2.18 -19.42
CA TYR A 853 8.84 3.28 -18.70
C TYR A 853 8.48 4.44 -19.64
N ILE A 854 9.39 4.80 -20.54
CA ILE A 854 9.16 5.90 -21.50
C ILE A 854 8.06 5.53 -22.50
N ILE A 855 8.13 4.33 -23.08
CA ILE A 855 7.11 3.78 -23.98
C ILE A 855 5.72 3.86 -23.32
N PHE A 856 5.61 3.39 -22.08
CA PHE A 856 4.37 3.40 -21.32
C PHE A 856 3.87 4.83 -21.02
N LYS A 857 4.72 5.70 -20.48
CA LYS A 857 4.30 7.07 -20.09
C LYS A 857 3.95 7.93 -21.31
N VAL A 858 4.68 7.82 -22.42
CA VAL A 858 4.37 8.54 -23.66
C VAL A 858 2.98 8.17 -24.18
N ARG A 859 2.63 6.88 -24.13
CA ARG A 859 1.29 6.41 -24.50
C ARG A 859 0.20 7.01 -23.61
N LYS A 860 0.41 7.05 -22.30
CA LYS A 860 -0.54 7.62 -21.33
C LYS A 860 -0.76 9.12 -21.54
N VAL A 861 0.31 9.87 -21.86
CA VAL A 861 0.18 11.29 -22.23
C VAL A 861 -0.69 11.42 -23.49
N ALA A 862 -0.44 10.62 -24.53
CA ALA A 862 -1.21 10.67 -25.76
C ALA A 862 -2.71 10.34 -25.57
N ASP A 863 -3.03 9.34 -24.74
CA ASP A 863 -4.42 9.03 -24.39
C ASP A 863 -5.07 10.14 -23.56
N SER A 864 -4.37 10.70 -22.58
CA SER A 864 -4.88 11.84 -21.79
C SER A 864 -5.22 13.04 -22.68
N LEU A 865 -4.34 13.42 -23.61
CA LEU A 865 -4.57 14.50 -24.56
C LEU A 865 -5.75 14.19 -25.49
N THR A 866 -5.84 12.97 -25.99
CA THR A 866 -6.93 12.53 -26.87
C THR A 866 -8.27 12.51 -26.12
N THR A 867 -8.26 12.13 -24.85
CA THR A 867 -9.42 12.13 -23.96
C THR A 867 -9.94 13.56 -23.74
N LYS A 868 -9.04 14.53 -23.50
CA LYS A 868 -9.41 15.95 -23.39
C LYS A 868 -10.06 16.49 -24.65
N ILE A 869 -9.58 16.08 -25.83
CA ILE A 869 -10.18 16.47 -27.11
C ILE A 869 -11.54 15.79 -27.29
N TYR A 870 -11.63 14.50 -26.99
CA TYR A 870 -12.86 13.71 -27.09
C TYR A 870 -13.98 14.25 -26.19
N ALA A 871 -13.65 14.64 -24.95
CA ALA A 871 -14.56 15.21 -23.97
C ALA A 871 -15.28 16.50 -24.44
N ARG A 872 -14.74 17.20 -25.45
CA ARG A 872 -15.39 18.37 -26.06
C ARG A 872 -16.61 18.01 -26.90
N TYR A 873 -16.73 16.75 -27.30
CA TYR A 873 -17.73 16.30 -28.26
C TYR A 873 -18.72 15.29 -27.66
N GLU A 874 -18.29 14.47 -26.72
CA GLU A 874 -19.11 13.41 -26.12
C GLU A 874 -18.89 13.33 -24.60
N SER A 875 -19.94 13.01 -23.85
CA SER A 875 -19.92 12.94 -22.38
C SER A 875 -19.75 11.52 -21.83
N ASN A 876 -19.56 10.51 -22.69
CA ASN A 876 -19.50 9.08 -22.32
C ASN A 876 -18.08 8.56 -22.00
N LEU A 877 -17.28 9.38 -21.34
CA LEU A 877 -15.83 9.17 -21.15
C LEU A 877 -15.48 7.82 -20.50
N GLU A 878 -16.29 7.32 -19.57
CA GLU A 878 -16.05 6.07 -18.84
C GLU A 878 -16.23 4.79 -19.69
N SER A 879 -16.69 4.90 -20.94
CA SER A 879 -17.08 3.74 -21.75
C SER A 879 -16.35 3.60 -23.09
N ILE A 880 -15.28 4.36 -23.35
CA ILE A 880 -14.64 4.39 -24.67
C ILE A 880 -13.10 4.30 -24.59
N SER A 881 -12.53 3.33 -25.33
CA SER A 881 -11.09 3.04 -25.37
C SER A 881 -10.27 4.15 -26.04
N PHE A 882 -8.95 4.21 -25.79
CA PHE A 882 -8.05 5.13 -26.51
C PHE A 882 -8.17 4.96 -28.04
N SER A 883 -8.19 3.71 -28.51
CA SER A 883 -8.41 3.36 -29.91
C SER A 883 -9.75 3.87 -30.44
N ASP A 884 -10.83 3.74 -29.66
CA ASP A 884 -12.16 4.22 -30.02
C ASP A 884 -12.24 5.75 -30.02
N LYS A 885 -11.58 6.44 -29.09
CA LYS A 885 -11.45 7.91 -29.10
C LYS A 885 -10.76 8.37 -30.38
N ILE A 886 -9.62 7.75 -30.72
CA ILE A 886 -8.90 8.03 -31.97
C ILE A 886 -9.83 7.78 -33.16
N ARG A 887 -10.52 6.63 -33.22
CA ARG A 887 -11.41 6.27 -34.33
C ARG A 887 -12.59 7.25 -34.47
N TYR A 888 -13.25 7.59 -33.37
CA TYR A 888 -14.34 8.56 -33.33
C TYR A 888 -13.88 9.93 -33.84
N LEU A 889 -12.81 10.47 -33.23
CA LEU A 889 -12.26 11.77 -33.61
C LEU A 889 -11.70 11.78 -35.04
N SER A 890 -11.27 10.62 -35.54
CA SER A 890 -10.68 10.50 -36.88
C SER A 890 -11.71 10.39 -37.99
N TYR A 891 -12.74 9.57 -37.80
CA TYR A 891 -13.59 9.12 -38.90
C TYR A 891 -15.03 9.58 -38.75
N GLN A 892 -15.54 9.63 -37.52
CA GLN A 892 -16.92 10.03 -37.25
C GLN A 892 -17.03 11.55 -37.16
N ASN A 893 -16.25 12.16 -36.26
CA ASN A 893 -16.25 13.62 -36.05
C ASN A 893 -15.21 14.35 -36.92
N LYS A 894 -14.23 13.62 -37.48
CA LYS A 894 -13.20 14.13 -38.42
C LYS A 894 -12.42 15.35 -37.89
N VAL A 895 -12.22 15.39 -36.57
CA VAL A 895 -11.50 16.44 -35.83
C VAL A 895 -10.00 16.30 -36.01
N LEU A 896 -9.47 15.07 -36.02
CA LEU A 896 -8.03 14.82 -36.17
C LEU A 896 -7.60 14.96 -37.63
N THR A 897 -6.45 15.62 -37.84
CA THR A 897 -5.80 15.70 -39.16
C THR A 897 -5.17 14.35 -39.53
N LYS A 898 -4.83 14.16 -40.82
CA LYS A 898 -4.08 12.96 -41.23
C LYS A 898 -2.76 12.81 -40.45
N THR A 899 -2.11 13.93 -40.15
CA THR A 899 -0.84 13.96 -39.43
C THR A 899 -1.00 13.57 -37.96
N MET A 900 -1.96 14.15 -37.24
CA MET A 900 -2.28 13.76 -35.85
C MET A 900 -2.68 12.29 -35.74
N LYS A 901 -3.48 11.80 -36.69
CA LYS A 901 -3.86 10.38 -36.76
C LYS A 901 -2.64 9.49 -36.87
N ASN A 902 -1.69 9.86 -37.73
CA ASN A 902 -0.48 9.09 -37.93
C ASN A 902 0.36 9.06 -36.64
N TYR A 903 0.55 10.18 -35.95
CA TYR A 903 1.30 10.18 -34.69
C TYR A 903 0.61 9.39 -33.58
N LEU A 904 -0.70 9.57 -33.41
CA LEU A 904 -1.49 8.79 -32.45
C LEU A 904 -1.44 7.29 -32.78
N GLN A 905 -1.49 6.93 -34.05
CA GLN A 905 -1.36 5.55 -34.49
C GLN A 905 0.06 5.02 -34.26
N THR A 906 1.11 5.80 -34.51
CA THR A 906 2.51 5.41 -34.23
C THR A 906 2.71 5.16 -32.74
N ILE A 907 2.27 6.09 -31.87
CA ILE A 907 2.35 5.93 -30.41
C ILE A 907 1.57 4.69 -29.97
N ARG A 908 0.37 4.49 -30.50
CA ARG A 908 -0.47 3.32 -30.19
C ARG A 908 0.17 2.01 -30.65
N THR A 909 0.70 1.98 -31.86
CA THR A 909 1.26 0.78 -32.49
C THR A 909 2.59 0.38 -31.86
N ILE A 910 3.55 1.31 -31.71
CA ILE A 910 4.84 1.02 -31.09
C ILE A 910 4.67 0.70 -29.61
N GLY A 911 3.81 1.46 -28.91
CA GLY A 911 3.45 1.17 -27.51
C GLY A 911 2.69 -0.14 -27.32
N ASN A 912 2.21 -0.79 -28.37
CA ASN A 912 1.64 -2.15 -28.31
C ASN A 912 2.70 -3.24 -28.59
N VAL A 913 3.84 -2.93 -29.22
CA VAL A 913 4.85 -3.94 -29.63
C VAL A 913 5.92 -4.14 -28.56
N GLY A 914 6.40 -3.06 -27.93
CA GLY A 914 7.50 -3.12 -26.94
C GLY A 914 7.22 -3.93 -25.67
N VAL A 915 5.99 -4.39 -25.45
CA VAL A 915 5.55 -5.17 -24.27
C VAL A 915 5.60 -6.69 -24.52
N HIS A 916 5.67 -7.13 -25.78
CA HIS A 916 5.28 -8.51 -26.16
C HIS A 916 6.39 -9.41 -26.74
N GLU A 917 7.62 -8.95 -26.88
CA GLU A 917 8.71 -9.84 -27.31
C GLU A 917 9.67 -10.11 -26.16
N GLU A 918 9.70 -11.35 -25.66
CA GLU A 918 10.79 -11.92 -24.82
C GLU A 918 12.18 -11.89 -25.52
N ARG A 919 12.33 -11.07 -26.56
CA ARG A 919 13.54 -10.84 -27.37
C ARG A 919 13.68 -9.42 -27.91
N SER A 920 12.91 -8.42 -27.45
CA SER A 920 13.32 -7.05 -27.76
C SER A 920 14.55 -6.74 -26.91
N ASP A 921 15.73 -6.81 -27.51
CA ASP A 921 16.94 -6.40 -26.80
C ASP A 921 16.77 -4.95 -26.30
N PHE A 922 17.50 -4.59 -25.25
CA PHE A 922 17.44 -3.27 -24.65
C PHE A 922 17.59 -2.13 -25.68
N ASN A 923 18.35 -2.37 -26.76
CA ASN A 923 18.55 -1.41 -27.84
C ASN A 923 17.27 -1.18 -28.67
N THR A 924 16.47 -2.23 -28.87
CA THR A 924 15.19 -2.18 -29.58
C THR A 924 14.16 -1.40 -28.76
N GLN A 925 14.11 -1.60 -27.44
CA GLN A 925 13.24 -0.83 -26.54
C GLN A 925 13.66 0.64 -26.46
N GLN A 926 14.97 0.92 -26.41
CA GLN A 926 15.48 2.28 -26.54
C GLN A 926 15.01 2.92 -27.84
N TYR A 927 15.11 2.20 -28.96
CA TYR A 927 14.66 2.70 -30.25
C TYR A 927 13.16 3.03 -30.28
N ASP A 928 12.32 2.11 -29.79
CA ASP A 928 10.87 2.30 -29.72
C ASP A 928 10.50 3.50 -28.83
N ALA A 929 11.19 3.66 -27.69
CA ALA A 929 11.03 4.81 -26.80
C ALA A 929 11.41 6.14 -27.49
N HIS A 930 12.50 6.17 -28.26
CA HIS A 930 12.88 7.35 -29.07
C HIS A 930 11.82 7.70 -30.11
N MET A 931 11.32 6.69 -30.82
CA MET A 931 10.29 6.85 -31.84
C MET A 931 8.98 7.39 -31.27
N MET A 932 8.57 6.88 -30.10
CA MET A 932 7.37 7.34 -29.41
C MET A 932 7.52 8.77 -28.89
N LEU A 933 8.67 9.13 -28.31
CA LEU A 933 8.93 10.51 -27.89
C LEU A 933 8.87 11.49 -29.06
N PHE A 934 9.45 11.14 -30.21
CA PHE A 934 9.35 11.96 -31.41
C PHE A 934 7.90 12.16 -31.89
N ALA A 935 7.13 11.07 -31.92
CA ALA A 935 5.73 11.12 -32.29
C ALA A 935 4.91 11.95 -31.28
N LEU A 936 5.23 11.88 -29.99
CA LEU A 936 4.58 12.67 -28.95
C LEU A 936 4.87 14.16 -29.08
N ILE A 937 6.14 14.55 -29.26
CA ILE A 937 6.53 15.95 -29.48
C ILE A 937 5.77 16.52 -30.67
N SER A 938 5.77 15.77 -31.78
CA SER A 938 5.10 16.18 -33.01
C SER A 938 3.59 16.31 -32.83
N LEU A 939 2.96 15.38 -32.10
CA LEU A 939 1.54 15.44 -31.77
C LEU A 939 1.22 16.67 -30.91
N VAL A 940 1.95 16.88 -29.82
CA VAL A 940 1.71 17.99 -28.89
C VAL A 940 1.88 19.34 -29.58
N LYS A 941 2.93 19.49 -30.38
CA LYS A 941 3.16 20.68 -31.21
C LYS A 941 1.98 20.98 -32.13
N GLU A 942 1.49 19.98 -32.87
CA GLU A 942 0.36 20.17 -33.78
C GLU A 942 -0.95 20.49 -33.02
N LEU A 943 -1.13 19.93 -31.82
CA LEU A 943 -2.27 20.23 -30.95
C LEU A 943 -2.21 21.67 -30.42
N CYS A 944 -1.04 22.17 -30.02
CA CYS A 944 -0.83 23.56 -29.60
C CYS A 944 -1.05 24.55 -30.76
N GLU A 945 -0.47 24.30 -31.94
CA GLU A 945 -0.64 25.14 -33.13
C GLU A 945 -2.11 25.30 -33.52
N ARG A 946 -2.92 24.25 -33.31
CA ARG A 946 -4.36 24.25 -33.60
C ARG A 946 -5.24 24.63 -32.42
N LYS A 947 -4.66 24.99 -31.27
CA LYS A 947 -5.37 25.38 -30.03
C LYS A 947 -6.32 24.30 -29.49
N PHE A 948 -5.94 23.03 -29.64
CA PHE A 948 -6.63 21.93 -28.98
C PHE A 948 -6.25 21.81 -27.51
N ILE A 949 -5.05 22.23 -27.14
CA ILE A 949 -4.52 22.23 -25.77
C ILE A 949 -3.79 23.52 -25.47
#